data_AF-A0A8E6B7I8-F1
#
_entry.id   AF-A0A8E6B7I8-F1
#
_cell.length_a   1.000
_cell.length_b   1.000
_cell.length_c   1.000
_cell.angle_alpha   90.00
_cell.angle_beta   90.00
_cell.angle_gamma   90.00
#
_symmetry.space_group_name_H-M   'P 1'
#
loop_
_entity.id
_entity.type
_entity.pdbx_description
1 polymer ?
#
loop_
_entity_poly.entity_id
_entity_poly.type
_entity_poly.pdbx_seq_one_letter_code
_entity_poly.pdbx_strand_id
1 'polypeptide(L)'
;MPFLRFFLCLSYLCCCFSAKASPVLVGVSRSHPLSELQLGELLLGELRCLACHTRSQGDLPIERKAPDLKDVGSRISPDYLKKFLLSPGASHSGSLMPNVLNQAPESQRKQIAESLLHFLIAQSTSKWSLQQSQPSDDARGKNLFHTIGCVACHAPREENGKELPVDGAISLGHLTSKYSLNSLTEFLFQPLKIRPAGRMPDMKLTPQEAVWIAGYLLKNTNLAEKPLEPKADLVESGKKYFQQFQCSACHSLEGVVPHALKGDLAKVNLDRGCLDSNTTNSPRFDLEESQLRAIRAALRKPVPASDSAKVALTFTTFNCIACHSRDNFGGISNERNAYFQTSAKNLGEEARIPPPLTLVGAKLQAVWLKKVLFDGESVRPYMLTRMPQFGEAQLRHLPELISKEDRIPSIKFSLPNPESEEEAERKRSEVMRDAGRGLMGDKGLYCISCHYVNGKTISMEGQNGMELMTSTERLQPNWFYQFLKAPGVYRPRIVMPDSWPGGKAAQQTILHGDTDRQIEAIWYYLSLGTSAPNPSGLQTPETKLSVGTATRTYRGRSSVAGYRGIAVGFPEKLHYAFNAETGTLTALWKGDYIRVDRGGQGSGAFNPASRPVQLSQDLSFYKLENEKSPWPMIPLTTREQPISPDPLYPKNRGYQFKGYELDDKDIPTFLYRIDQLEIADRSQVVTGKQATKLERQFIFKSPNHQTIWFRALTGVIEKESQDSFKNGEIRIVIPNCETLVRSLQTPAKTSELLLKFELSEGTTKKSITYELLK
;
A
#
# COMPACT_ATOMS: atom_id res chain seq x y z
N MET A 1 43.40 -55.06 45.02
CA MET A 1 43.67 -53.63 45.27
C MET A 1 42.69 -52.81 44.45
N PRO A 2 41.96 -51.86 45.07
CA PRO A 2 40.70 -51.35 44.55
C PRO A 2 40.81 -50.01 43.81
N PHE A 3 39.76 -49.76 43.02
CA PHE A 3 39.13 -48.49 42.69
C PHE A 3 39.49 -47.28 43.56
N LEU A 4 39.75 -46.12 42.93
CA LEU A 4 39.33 -44.83 43.49
C LEU A 4 38.99 -43.83 42.38
N ARG A 5 37.70 -43.52 42.30
CA ARG A 5 37.11 -42.37 41.58
C ARG A 5 37.51 -41.09 42.31
N PHE A 6 38.02 -40.09 41.60
CA PHE A 6 37.98 -38.70 42.07
C PHE A 6 36.82 -37.98 41.36
N PHE A 7 35.71 -37.83 42.07
CA PHE A 7 34.64 -36.91 41.74
C PHE A 7 35.15 -35.49 42.03
N LEU A 8 35.33 -34.65 41.01
CA LEU A 8 35.33 -33.20 41.19
C LEU A 8 33.88 -32.72 41.02
N CYS A 9 33.28 -32.30 42.13
CA CYS A 9 32.05 -31.51 42.16
C CYS A 9 32.26 -30.20 41.39
N LEU A 10 31.79 -30.13 40.15
CA LEU A 10 31.40 -28.84 39.56
C LEU A 10 29.98 -28.55 40.01
N SER A 11 29.86 -27.73 41.04
CA SER A 11 28.62 -27.09 41.45
C SER A 11 28.06 -26.30 40.26
N TYR A 12 27.07 -26.86 39.59
CA TYR A 12 26.19 -26.11 38.71
C TYR A 12 25.52 -25.02 39.54
N LEU A 13 26.01 -23.79 39.43
CA LEU A 13 25.23 -22.61 39.77
C LEU A 13 24.05 -22.62 38.78
N CYS A 14 22.93 -23.18 39.22
CA CYS A 14 21.65 -22.98 38.60
C CYS A 14 21.33 -21.49 38.77
N CYS A 15 21.78 -20.65 37.83
CA CYS A 15 21.24 -19.31 37.66
C CYS A 15 19.78 -19.48 37.26
N CYS A 16 18.91 -19.62 38.26
CA CYS A 16 17.49 -19.36 38.12
C CYS A 16 17.38 -17.93 37.59
N PHE A 17 17.13 -17.79 36.29
CA PHE A 17 16.64 -16.55 35.71
C PHE A 17 15.29 -16.26 36.36
N SER A 18 15.32 -15.52 37.47
CA SER A 18 14.12 -15.01 38.11
C SER A 18 13.46 -14.07 37.10
N ALA A 19 12.22 -14.37 36.71
CA ALA A 19 11.45 -13.51 35.81
C ALA A 19 11.47 -12.08 36.38
N LYS A 20 12.04 -11.14 35.62
CA LYS A 20 12.15 -9.75 36.07
C LYS A 20 10.74 -9.16 36.12
N ALA A 21 10.29 -8.77 37.32
CA ALA A 21 9.02 -8.06 37.50
C ALA A 21 9.07 -6.64 36.91
N SER A 22 10.27 -6.10 36.73
CA SER A 22 10.50 -4.72 36.34
C SER A 22 10.02 -4.37 34.93
N PRO A 23 9.50 -3.15 34.70
CA PRO A 23 9.12 -2.60 33.41
C PRO A 23 10.14 -2.88 32.30
N VAL A 24 9.70 -3.51 31.20
CA VAL A 24 10.56 -3.77 30.03
C VAL A 24 10.30 -2.74 28.94
N LEU A 25 11.34 -1.99 28.57
CA LEU A 25 11.34 -1.05 27.46
C LEU A 25 12.26 -1.57 26.36
N VAL A 26 11.66 -2.18 25.33
CA VAL A 26 12.38 -2.89 24.27
C VAL A 26 13.46 -2.03 23.62
N GLY A 27 13.17 -0.77 23.31
CA GLY A 27 14.15 0.11 22.66
C GLY A 27 15.38 0.46 23.50
N VAL A 28 15.29 0.35 24.83
CA VAL A 28 16.40 0.66 25.76
C VAL A 28 17.31 -0.55 26.00
N SER A 29 16.81 -1.76 25.71
CA SER A 29 17.58 -2.99 25.93
C SER A 29 18.74 -3.21 24.94
N ARG A 30 18.85 -2.37 23.90
CA ARG A 30 19.87 -2.45 22.85
C ARG A 30 20.70 -1.17 22.79
N SER A 31 21.76 -1.17 21.98
CA SER A 31 22.57 0.02 21.71
C SER A 31 21.68 1.19 21.26
N HIS A 32 21.62 2.23 22.10
CA HIS A 32 20.80 3.42 21.91
C HIS A 32 21.60 4.70 22.19
N PRO A 33 21.23 5.84 21.59
CA PRO A 33 21.96 7.10 21.75
C PRO A 33 21.62 7.87 23.04
N LEU A 34 20.63 7.43 23.82
CA LEU A 34 20.14 8.19 24.98
C LEU A 34 21.16 8.23 26.12
N SER A 35 21.41 9.43 26.65
CA SER A 35 22.06 9.64 27.95
C SER A 35 21.15 9.19 29.11
N GLU A 36 21.71 9.03 30.32
CA GLU A 36 20.95 8.66 31.52
C GLU A 36 19.77 9.61 31.80
N LEU A 37 19.98 10.92 31.61
CA LEU A 37 18.94 11.94 31.78
C LEU A 37 17.80 11.73 30.77
N GLN A 38 18.13 11.54 29.49
CA GLN A 38 17.14 11.29 28.44
C GLN A 38 16.40 9.96 28.66
N LEU A 39 17.09 8.93 29.18
CA LEU A 39 16.46 7.68 29.57
C LEU A 39 15.44 7.90 30.71
N GLY A 40 15.75 8.76 31.67
CA GLY A 40 14.82 9.17 32.71
C GLY A 40 13.57 9.87 32.14
N GLU A 41 13.75 10.79 31.19
CA GLU A 41 12.63 11.45 30.49
C GLU A 41 11.75 10.45 29.73
N LEU A 42 12.37 9.48 29.05
CA LEU A 42 11.66 8.39 28.38
C LEU A 42 10.84 7.56 29.38
N LEU A 43 11.43 7.19 30.53
CA LEU A 43 10.77 6.43 31.58
C LEU A 43 9.58 7.19 32.19
N LEU A 44 9.70 8.50 32.42
CA LEU A 44 8.59 9.32 32.92
C LEU A 44 7.38 9.30 31.98
N GLY A 45 7.62 9.32 30.66
CA GLY A 45 6.58 9.24 29.63
C GLY A 45 5.99 7.83 29.47
N GLU A 46 6.83 6.80 29.50
CA GLU A 46 6.45 5.39 29.37
C GLU A 46 5.65 4.87 30.58
N LEU A 47 6.01 5.31 31.79
CA LEU A 47 5.33 4.97 33.05
C LEU A 47 4.17 5.93 33.39
N ARG A 48 3.94 6.94 32.55
CA ARG A 48 2.86 7.92 32.65
C ARG A 48 2.84 8.70 33.95
N CYS A 49 3.98 9.17 34.41
CA CYS A 49 4.05 9.96 35.65
C CYS A 49 3.18 11.24 35.56
N LEU A 50 3.06 11.84 34.37
CA LEU A 50 2.23 13.04 34.12
C LEU A 50 0.72 12.75 34.06
N ALA A 51 0.29 11.49 34.14
CA ALA A 51 -1.13 11.16 34.33
C ALA A 51 -1.64 11.60 35.71
N CYS A 52 -0.75 11.64 36.70
CA CYS A 52 -1.08 12.03 38.08
C CYS A 52 -0.37 13.31 38.52
N HIS A 53 0.72 13.72 37.86
CA HIS A 53 1.50 14.88 38.25
C HIS A 53 1.51 15.97 37.18
N THR A 54 1.65 17.22 37.61
CA THR A 54 2.02 18.31 36.70
C THR A 54 3.54 18.37 36.53
N ARG A 55 3.98 19.05 35.48
CA ARG A 55 5.38 19.39 35.29
C ARG A 55 5.49 20.84 34.82
N SER A 56 6.04 21.70 35.65
CA SER A 56 6.28 23.11 35.30
C SER A 56 7.55 23.31 34.47
N GLN A 57 8.52 22.38 34.56
CA GLN A 57 9.83 22.49 33.91
C GLN A 57 9.90 21.64 32.64
N GLY A 58 9.33 22.20 31.56
CA GLY A 58 9.37 21.64 30.20
C GLY A 58 8.44 20.44 29.97
N ASP A 59 7.99 20.29 28.73
CA ASP A 59 7.13 19.17 28.33
C ASP A 59 7.92 17.87 28.16
N LEU A 60 7.27 16.74 28.43
CA LEU A 60 7.80 15.45 28.01
C LEU A 60 7.70 15.32 26.49
N PRO A 61 8.78 14.93 25.79
CA PRO A 61 8.75 14.81 24.34
C PRO A 61 7.73 13.78 23.83
N ILE A 62 7.44 12.74 24.61
CA ILE A 62 6.54 11.65 24.24
C ILE A 62 5.79 11.15 25.47
N GLU A 63 4.47 11.06 25.37
CA GLU A 63 3.61 10.41 26.36
C GLU A 63 2.75 9.33 25.73
N ARG A 64 2.82 8.11 26.29
CA ARG A 64 2.12 6.96 25.73
C ARG A 64 0.91 6.58 26.56
N LYS A 65 -0.27 6.85 25.99
CA LYS A 65 -1.56 6.47 26.59
C LYS A 65 -1.63 4.98 26.96
N ALA A 66 -2.38 4.69 28.02
CA ALA A 66 -2.69 3.35 28.48
C ALA A 66 -3.77 2.74 27.57
N PRO A 67 -3.96 1.40 27.60
CA PRO A 67 -4.99 0.76 26.81
C PRO A 67 -6.40 1.28 27.11
N ASP A 68 -7.23 1.35 26.07
CA ASP A 68 -8.67 1.59 26.21
C ASP A 68 -9.33 0.40 26.93
N LEU A 69 -10.16 0.70 27.95
CA LEU A 69 -10.87 -0.29 28.73
C LEU A 69 -12.29 -0.57 28.24
N LYS A 70 -12.77 0.16 27.23
CA LYS A 70 -14.02 -0.15 26.55
C LYS A 70 -14.03 -1.61 26.08
N ASP A 71 -15.13 -2.29 26.34
CA ASP A 71 -15.31 -3.70 26.03
C ASP A 71 -14.20 -4.65 26.56
N VAL A 72 -13.47 -4.30 27.63
CA VAL A 72 -12.37 -5.17 28.13
C VAL A 72 -12.85 -6.57 28.56
N GLY A 73 -14.07 -6.68 29.08
CA GLY A 73 -14.69 -7.93 29.52
C GLY A 73 -15.06 -8.91 28.41
N SER A 74 -15.07 -8.48 27.15
CA SER A 74 -15.22 -9.39 26.00
C SER A 74 -13.87 -9.83 25.43
N ARG A 75 -12.81 -9.06 25.73
CA ARG A 75 -11.48 -9.22 25.12
C ARG A 75 -10.53 -10.05 25.97
N ILE A 76 -10.71 -10.07 27.28
CA ILE A 76 -9.76 -10.68 28.24
C ILE A 76 -10.50 -11.69 29.12
N SER A 77 -9.85 -12.83 29.38
CA SER A 77 -10.30 -13.82 30.36
C SER A 77 -10.59 -13.15 31.72
N PRO A 78 -11.77 -13.37 32.34
CA PRO A 78 -12.07 -12.88 33.68
C PRO A 78 -11.03 -13.26 34.74
N ASP A 79 -10.59 -14.52 34.75
CA ASP A 79 -9.60 -15.06 35.68
C ASP A 79 -8.25 -14.37 35.51
N TYR A 80 -7.80 -14.18 34.26
CA TYR A 80 -6.57 -13.42 34.00
C TYR A 80 -6.71 -11.97 34.43
N LEU A 81 -7.82 -11.31 34.10
CA LEU A 81 -8.04 -9.91 34.44
C LEU A 81 -8.00 -9.69 35.96
N LYS A 82 -8.61 -10.59 36.75
CA LYS A 82 -8.54 -10.57 38.21
C LYS A 82 -7.11 -10.72 38.74
N LYS A 83 -6.36 -11.72 38.24
CA LYS A 83 -4.95 -11.95 38.62
C LYS A 83 -4.08 -10.74 38.26
N PHE A 84 -4.31 -10.15 37.09
CA PHE A 84 -3.59 -8.98 36.62
C PHE A 84 -3.88 -7.74 37.46
N LEU A 85 -5.13 -7.52 37.90
CA LEU A 85 -5.48 -6.44 38.82
C LEU A 85 -4.81 -6.59 40.19
N LEU A 86 -4.66 -7.82 40.69
CA LEU A 86 -4.00 -8.10 41.97
C LEU A 86 -2.48 -7.92 41.90
N SER A 87 -1.86 -8.37 40.82
CA SER A 87 -0.42 -8.28 40.61
C SER A 87 -0.09 -8.27 39.11
N PRO A 88 0.05 -7.07 38.51
CA PRO A 88 0.37 -6.93 37.10
C PRO A 88 1.69 -7.62 36.72
N GLY A 89 2.77 -7.39 37.48
CA GLY A 89 4.10 -7.95 37.21
C GLY A 89 4.17 -9.47 37.33
N ALA A 90 3.39 -10.08 38.23
CA ALA A 90 3.32 -11.54 38.35
C ALA A 90 2.53 -12.20 37.20
N SER A 91 1.50 -11.50 36.69
CA SER A 91 0.65 -12.00 35.61
C SER A 91 1.26 -11.73 34.23
N HIS A 92 2.03 -10.65 34.10
CA HIS A 92 2.76 -10.24 32.91
C HIS A 92 4.10 -9.63 33.33
N SER A 93 5.15 -10.45 33.28
CA SER A 93 6.53 -9.99 33.49
C SER A 93 6.85 -8.84 32.54
N GLY A 94 7.43 -7.75 33.07
CA GLY A 94 7.69 -6.54 32.30
C GLY A 94 6.52 -5.57 32.14
N SER A 95 5.40 -5.79 32.84
CA SER A 95 4.23 -4.90 32.80
C SER A 95 4.58 -3.45 33.13
N LEU A 96 4.03 -2.53 32.34
CA LEU A 96 4.15 -1.08 32.57
C LEU A 96 2.99 -0.53 33.42
N MET A 97 1.94 -1.34 33.63
CA MET A 97 0.88 -1.00 34.58
C MET A 97 1.39 -1.23 36.00
N PRO A 98 1.39 -0.22 36.88
CA PRO A 98 1.80 -0.38 38.26
C PRO A 98 0.78 -1.21 39.04
N ASN A 99 1.23 -1.85 40.12
CA ASN A 99 0.33 -2.39 41.13
C ASN A 99 -0.30 -1.24 41.94
N VAL A 100 -1.46 -0.75 41.47
CA VAL A 100 -2.22 0.34 42.12
C VAL A 100 -2.88 -0.11 43.42
N LEU A 101 -3.22 -1.40 43.55
CA LEU A 101 -3.82 -1.97 44.76
C LEU A 101 -2.81 -2.14 45.90
N ASN A 102 -1.53 -1.89 45.65
CA ASN A 102 -0.53 -1.81 46.71
C ASN A 102 -0.93 -0.82 47.81
N GLN A 103 -1.68 0.23 47.46
CA GLN A 103 -2.21 1.25 48.37
C GLN A 103 -3.32 0.76 49.31
N ALA A 104 -3.89 -0.43 49.06
CA ALA A 104 -4.94 -1.01 49.89
C ALA A 104 -4.37 -2.00 50.91
N PRO A 105 -5.03 -2.17 52.08
CA PRO A 105 -4.70 -3.24 53.02
C PRO A 105 -4.72 -4.61 52.34
N GLU A 106 -3.71 -5.44 52.62
CA GLU A 106 -3.54 -6.74 51.96
C GLU A 106 -4.80 -7.63 52.05
N SER A 107 -5.46 -7.61 53.21
CA SER A 107 -6.70 -8.36 53.47
C SER A 107 -7.87 -7.98 52.54
N GLN A 108 -7.89 -6.75 52.02
CA GLN A 108 -8.98 -6.24 51.19
C GLN A 108 -8.69 -6.36 49.68
N ARG A 109 -7.43 -6.53 49.27
CA ARG A 109 -7.03 -6.50 47.85
C ARG A 109 -7.80 -7.49 46.98
N LYS A 110 -8.06 -8.70 47.48
CA LYS A 110 -8.83 -9.73 46.77
C LYS A 110 -10.27 -9.31 46.50
N GLN A 111 -10.94 -8.72 47.50
CA GLN A 111 -12.30 -8.23 47.37
C GLN A 111 -12.37 -7.03 46.41
N ILE A 112 -11.43 -6.10 46.53
CA ILE A 112 -11.35 -4.92 45.66
C ILE A 112 -11.15 -5.35 44.20
N ALA A 113 -10.21 -6.28 43.94
CA ALA A 113 -9.97 -6.79 42.59
C ALA A 113 -11.20 -7.51 42.01
N GLU A 114 -11.96 -8.24 42.84
CA GLU A 114 -13.22 -8.86 42.42
C GLU A 114 -14.28 -7.82 42.03
N SER A 115 -14.48 -6.79 42.85
CA SER A 115 -15.42 -5.71 42.51
C SER A 115 -15.02 -4.98 41.22
N LEU A 116 -13.73 -4.67 41.07
CA LEU A 116 -13.19 -4.07 39.84
C LEU A 116 -13.41 -4.97 38.61
N LEU A 117 -13.20 -6.28 38.74
CA LEU A 117 -13.47 -7.26 37.68
C LEU A 117 -14.93 -7.17 37.20
N HIS A 118 -15.88 -7.27 38.13
CA HIS A 118 -17.31 -7.19 37.79
C HIS A 118 -17.67 -5.87 37.13
N PHE A 119 -17.16 -4.75 37.64
CA PHE A 119 -17.37 -3.43 37.04
C PHE A 119 -16.84 -3.37 35.59
N LEU A 120 -15.62 -3.86 35.34
CA LEU A 120 -14.99 -3.86 34.03
C LEU A 120 -15.72 -4.78 33.03
N ILE A 121 -16.21 -5.94 33.48
CA ILE A 121 -17.00 -6.85 32.63
C ILE A 121 -18.35 -6.23 32.28
N ALA A 122 -18.97 -5.49 33.19
CA ALA A 122 -20.20 -4.74 32.92
C ALA A 122 -20.03 -3.60 31.90
N GLN A 123 -18.80 -3.22 31.53
CA GLN A 123 -18.54 -2.23 30.48
C GLN A 123 -18.54 -2.84 29.07
N SER A 124 -18.72 -4.16 28.95
CA SER A 124 -18.74 -4.87 27.67
C SER A 124 -20.15 -5.15 27.19
N THR A 125 -20.37 -4.94 25.89
CA THR A 125 -21.63 -5.28 25.22
C THR A 125 -21.74 -6.77 24.88
N SER A 126 -20.59 -7.45 24.74
CA SER A 126 -20.49 -8.87 24.40
C SER A 126 -19.81 -9.66 25.51
N LYS A 127 -20.09 -10.96 25.58
CA LYS A 127 -19.44 -11.86 26.54
C LYS A 127 -18.19 -12.46 25.95
N TRP A 128 -17.17 -12.64 26.79
CA TRP A 128 -15.99 -13.41 26.41
C TRP A 128 -16.37 -14.86 26.11
N SER A 129 -15.81 -15.42 25.05
CA SER A 129 -16.07 -16.82 24.66
C SER A 129 -14.77 -17.52 24.25
N LEU A 130 -14.72 -18.82 24.55
CA LEU A 130 -13.64 -19.70 24.13
C LEU A 130 -13.93 -20.24 22.74
N GLN A 131 -12.92 -20.15 21.87
CA GLN A 131 -12.90 -20.80 20.57
C GLN A 131 -11.49 -21.37 20.35
N GLN A 132 -11.42 -22.61 19.89
CA GLN A 132 -10.15 -23.31 19.62
C GLN A 132 -9.72 -23.10 18.16
N SER A 133 -8.41 -23.12 17.91
CA SER A 133 -7.82 -23.02 16.57
C SER A 133 -7.70 -24.39 15.89
N GLN A 134 -7.59 -24.39 14.56
CA GLN A 134 -7.37 -25.61 13.76
C GLN A 134 -5.86 -25.87 13.56
N PRO A 135 -5.40 -27.14 13.49
CA PRO A 135 -3.97 -27.46 13.38
C PRO A 135 -3.25 -26.94 12.12
N SER A 136 -3.94 -26.81 10.99
CA SER A 136 -3.35 -26.34 9.72
C SER A 136 -2.97 -24.86 9.73
N ASP A 137 -3.57 -24.08 10.64
CA ASP A 137 -3.30 -22.65 10.82
C ASP A 137 -1.96 -22.40 11.53
N ASP A 138 -1.50 -23.37 12.35
CA ASP A 138 -0.31 -23.23 13.20
C ASP A 138 0.98 -23.05 12.39
N ALA A 139 1.18 -23.84 11.33
CA ALA A 139 2.41 -23.80 10.54
C ALA A 139 2.54 -22.47 9.77
N ARG A 140 1.42 -21.96 9.23
CA ARG A 140 1.35 -20.65 8.58
C ARG A 140 1.56 -19.53 9.58
N GLY A 141 0.91 -19.63 10.75
CA GLY A 141 1.06 -18.68 11.86
C GLY A 141 2.48 -18.58 12.37
N LYS A 142 3.16 -19.73 12.55
CA LYS A 142 4.59 -19.80 12.89
C LYS A 142 5.44 -19.05 11.89
N ASN A 143 5.33 -19.40 10.60
CA ASN A 143 6.13 -18.77 9.55
C ASN A 143 5.91 -17.25 9.51
N LEU A 144 4.66 -16.79 9.59
CA LEU A 144 4.36 -15.35 9.61
C LEU A 144 4.93 -14.66 10.85
N PHE A 145 4.65 -15.18 12.05
CA PHE A 145 5.15 -14.60 13.31
C PHE A 145 6.67 -14.39 13.28
N HIS A 146 7.40 -15.37 12.74
CA HIS A 146 8.86 -15.32 12.66
C HIS A 146 9.39 -14.46 11.51
N THR A 147 8.67 -14.20 10.43
CA THR A 147 9.23 -13.50 9.24
C THR A 147 8.76 -12.06 9.04
N ILE A 148 7.55 -11.72 9.47
CA ILE A 148 6.97 -10.40 9.20
C ILE A 148 7.45 -9.30 10.17
N GLY A 149 8.19 -9.67 11.22
CA GLY A 149 8.81 -8.73 12.16
C GLY A 149 8.30 -8.80 13.60
N CYS A 150 7.41 -9.72 13.98
CA CYS A 150 6.93 -9.83 15.37
C CYS A 150 8.10 -10.08 16.35
N VAL A 151 9.08 -10.87 15.93
CA VAL A 151 10.29 -11.20 16.71
C VAL A 151 11.27 -10.05 16.91
N ALA A 152 11.03 -8.89 16.26
CA ALA A 152 11.80 -7.68 16.54
C ALA A 152 11.49 -7.13 17.94
N CYS A 153 10.27 -7.35 18.44
CA CYS A 153 9.79 -6.93 19.76
C CYS A 153 9.50 -8.11 20.70
N HIS A 154 9.06 -9.25 20.17
CA HIS A 154 8.68 -10.43 20.93
C HIS A 154 9.75 -11.53 20.89
N ALA A 155 9.73 -12.41 21.89
CA ALA A 155 10.63 -13.55 21.91
C ALA A 155 10.26 -14.54 20.78
N PRO A 156 11.22 -15.03 19.99
CA PRO A 156 10.96 -16.12 19.05
C PRO A 156 10.58 -17.39 19.82
N ARG A 157 9.83 -18.28 19.16
CA ARG A 157 9.37 -19.55 19.75
C ARG A 157 9.90 -20.77 19.01
N GLU A 158 10.17 -21.83 19.76
CA GLU A 158 10.46 -23.17 19.27
C GLU A 158 9.20 -23.88 18.74
N GLU A 159 9.38 -25.05 18.14
CA GLU A 159 8.30 -25.85 17.55
C GLU A 159 7.26 -26.34 18.56
N ASN A 160 7.69 -26.58 19.80
CA ASN A 160 6.82 -26.93 20.94
C ASN A 160 6.07 -25.70 21.53
N GLY A 161 6.29 -24.50 20.98
CA GLY A 161 5.68 -23.25 21.44
C GLY A 161 6.43 -22.53 22.57
N LYS A 162 7.55 -23.09 23.05
CA LYS A 162 8.39 -22.50 24.09
C LYS A 162 9.11 -21.25 23.57
N GLU A 163 9.11 -20.18 24.35
CA GLU A 163 9.85 -18.97 24.03
C GLU A 163 11.36 -19.18 24.23
N LEU A 164 12.13 -18.73 23.26
CA LEU A 164 13.58 -18.65 23.34
C LEU A 164 13.96 -17.40 24.13
N PRO A 165 14.86 -17.50 25.11
CA PRO A 165 15.32 -16.33 25.85
C PRO A 165 16.13 -15.45 24.90
N VAL A 166 15.63 -14.25 24.64
CA VAL A 166 16.33 -13.24 23.85
C VAL A 166 16.25 -11.93 24.59
N ASP A 167 17.40 -11.29 24.80
CA ASP A 167 17.46 -9.99 25.45
C ASP A 167 16.62 -8.96 24.68
N GLY A 168 15.95 -8.11 25.44
CA GLY A 168 15.11 -7.07 24.87
C GLY A 168 13.90 -7.60 24.13
N ALA A 169 13.25 -8.63 24.66
CA ALA A 169 12.02 -9.18 24.08
C ALA A 169 10.88 -9.14 25.09
N ILE A 170 9.67 -8.82 24.61
CA ILE A 170 8.43 -8.93 25.38
C ILE A 170 7.99 -10.39 25.35
N SER A 171 7.89 -11.01 26.53
CA SER A 171 7.36 -12.35 26.67
C SER A 171 5.86 -12.39 26.36
N LEU A 172 5.45 -13.43 25.64
CA LEU A 172 4.06 -13.72 25.28
C LEU A 172 3.55 -14.99 25.98
N GLY A 173 4.26 -15.50 26.99
CA GLY A 173 3.89 -16.73 27.71
C GLY A 173 2.52 -16.64 28.41
N HIS A 174 2.08 -15.43 28.73
CA HIS A 174 0.80 -15.16 29.38
C HIS A 174 -0.42 -15.25 28.44
N LEU A 175 -0.23 -15.25 27.11
CA LEU A 175 -1.32 -15.14 26.14
C LEU A 175 -2.36 -16.26 26.26
N THR A 176 -1.93 -17.50 26.50
CA THR A 176 -2.80 -18.68 26.63
C THR A 176 -3.75 -18.60 27.81
N SER A 177 -3.42 -17.80 28.82
CA SER A 177 -4.31 -17.54 29.97
C SER A 177 -5.19 -16.29 29.78
N LYS A 178 -4.84 -15.43 28.82
CA LYS A 178 -5.38 -14.06 28.71
C LYS A 178 -6.43 -13.91 27.61
N TYR A 179 -6.17 -14.47 26.44
CA TYR A 179 -6.99 -14.26 25.24
C TYR A 179 -7.65 -15.55 24.78
N SER A 180 -8.84 -15.42 24.21
CA SER A 180 -9.41 -16.42 23.32
C SER A 180 -8.90 -16.25 21.90
N LEU A 181 -9.13 -17.23 21.02
CA LEU A 181 -8.74 -17.12 19.61
C LEU A 181 -9.35 -15.88 18.94
N ASN A 182 -10.66 -15.64 19.13
CA ASN A 182 -11.34 -14.51 18.52
C ASN A 182 -10.79 -13.17 19.05
N SER A 183 -10.67 -13.02 20.37
CA SER A 183 -10.19 -11.77 20.98
C SER A 183 -8.72 -11.47 20.65
N LEU A 184 -7.84 -12.48 20.55
CA LEU A 184 -6.47 -12.27 20.09
C LEU A 184 -6.44 -11.91 18.60
N THR A 185 -7.25 -12.57 17.77
CA THR A 185 -7.36 -12.28 16.33
C THR A 185 -7.77 -10.83 16.10
N GLU A 186 -8.84 -10.38 16.75
CA GLU A 186 -9.32 -8.99 16.64
C GLU A 186 -8.26 -7.99 17.11
N PHE A 187 -7.57 -8.29 18.22
CA PHE A 187 -6.50 -7.43 18.71
C PHE A 187 -5.31 -7.36 17.75
N LEU A 188 -4.88 -8.48 17.17
CA LEU A 188 -3.79 -8.52 16.20
C LEU A 188 -4.16 -7.81 14.89
N PHE A 189 -5.42 -7.90 14.47
CA PHE A 189 -5.93 -7.24 13.27
C PHE A 189 -6.03 -5.71 13.45
N GLN A 190 -6.44 -5.22 14.63
CA GLN A 190 -6.63 -3.79 14.90
C GLN A 190 -6.06 -3.35 16.25
N PRO A 191 -4.73 -3.45 16.47
CA PRO A 191 -4.13 -3.21 17.78
C PRO A 191 -4.27 -1.76 18.24
N LEU A 192 -4.27 -0.80 17.31
CA LEU A 192 -4.35 0.64 17.61
C LEU A 192 -5.73 1.07 18.14
N LYS A 193 -6.81 0.29 17.90
CA LYS A 193 -8.11 0.54 18.54
C LYS A 193 -8.03 0.37 20.06
N ILE A 194 -7.23 -0.60 20.51
CA ILE A 194 -7.07 -0.93 21.92
C ILE A 194 -5.88 -0.19 22.54
N ARG A 195 -4.81 0.02 21.77
CA ARG A 195 -3.56 0.65 22.20
C ARG A 195 -3.23 1.81 21.27
N PRO A 196 -3.96 2.94 21.36
CA PRO A 196 -3.80 4.07 20.44
C PRO A 196 -2.42 4.74 20.50
N ALA A 197 -1.65 4.49 21.55
CA ALA A 197 -0.26 4.95 21.66
C ALA A 197 0.77 4.03 20.95
N GLY A 198 0.32 3.04 20.18
CA GLY A 198 1.19 2.16 19.37
C GLY A 198 2.03 1.17 20.18
N ARG A 199 1.67 0.84 21.43
CA ARG A 199 2.46 -0.10 22.28
C ARG A 199 2.53 -1.49 21.67
N MET A 200 1.50 -1.84 20.90
CA MET A 200 1.55 -2.86 19.86
C MET A 200 1.25 -2.10 18.56
N PRO A 201 2.18 -2.03 17.59
CA PRO A 201 1.91 -1.43 16.31
C PRO A 201 0.99 -2.31 15.46
N ASP A 202 0.37 -1.70 14.46
CA ASP A 202 -0.29 -2.44 13.39
C ASP A 202 0.78 -2.97 12.41
N MET A 203 0.77 -4.30 12.23
CA MET A 203 1.69 -5.02 11.34
C MET A 203 1.11 -5.23 9.93
N LYS A 204 -0.01 -4.57 9.62
CA LYS A 204 -0.75 -4.63 8.35
C LYS A 204 -1.19 -6.07 8.06
N LEU A 205 -1.76 -6.73 9.06
CA LEU A 205 -2.24 -8.10 8.92
C LEU A 205 -3.56 -8.11 8.17
N THR A 206 -3.72 -9.07 7.25
CA THR A 206 -5.08 -9.41 6.77
C THR A 206 -5.85 -10.13 7.89
N PRO A 207 -7.20 -10.17 7.83
CA PRO A 207 -7.99 -10.92 8.82
C PRO A 207 -7.53 -12.39 8.95
N GLN A 208 -7.18 -13.02 7.84
CA GLN A 208 -6.74 -14.42 7.82
C GLN A 208 -5.35 -14.60 8.44
N GLU A 209 -4.42 -13.68 8.20
CA GLU A 209 -3.09 -13.71 8.83
C GLU A 209 -3.18 -13.56 10.35
N ALA A 210 -4.09 -12.69 10.82
CA ALA A 210 -4.34 -12.52 12.25
C ALA A 210 -4.85 -13.81 12.91
N VAL A 211 -5.76 -14.54 12.25
CA VAL A 211 -6.24 -15.86 12.72
C VAL A 211 -5.09 -16.86 12.82
N TRP A 212 -4.24 -16.95 11.78
CA TRP A 212 -3.11 -17.88 11.77
C TRP A 212 -2.11 -17.62 12.89
N ILE A 213 -1.73 -16.35 13.08
CA ILE A 213 -0.80 -15.97 14.16
C ILE A 213 -1.45 -16.21 15.53
N ALA A 214 -2.73 -15.87 15.70
CA ALA A 214 -3.44 -16.11 16.96
C ALA A 214 -3.51 -17.61 17.30
N GLY A 215 -3.85 -18.46 16.32
CA GLY A 215 -3.88 -19.91 16.49
C GLY A 215 -2.52 -20.46 16.91
N TYR A 216 -1.45 -20.06 16.22
CA TYR A 216 -0.09 -20.44 16.59
C TYR A 216 0.30 -20.02 18.02
N LEU A 217 -0.04 -18.78 18.41
CA LEU A 217 0.29 -18.26 19.74
C LEU A 217 -0.50 -18.94 20.87
N LEU A 218 -1.65 -19.55 20.54
CA LEU A 218 -2.60 -20.17 21.46
C LEU A 218 -2.64 -21.70 21.38
N LYS A 219 -1.77 -22.36 20.59
CA LYS A 219 -1.76 -23.81 20.31
C LYS A 219 -1.90 -24.75 21.53
N ASN A 220 -1.44 -24.32 22.71
CA ASN A 220 -1.50 -25.10 23.96
C ASN A 220 -2.50 -24.52 24.98
N THR A 221 -3.51 -23.78 24.52
CA THR A 221 -4.51 -23.18 25.40
C THR A 221 -5.49 -24.25 25.87
N ASN A 222 -5.41 -24.60 27.16
CA ASN A 222 -6.38 -25.47 27.83
C ASN A 222 -7.20 -24.65 28.83
N LEU A 223 -7.91 -23.64 28.33
CA LEU A 223 -8.86 -22.87 29.14
C LEU A 223 -10.21 -23.59 29.10
N ALA A 224 -10.76 -23.86 30.28
CA ALA A 224 -12.13 -24.32 30.50
C ALA A 224 -12.93 -23.28 31.30
N GLU A 225 -12.72 -22.00 30.99
CA GLU A 225 -13.30 -20.87 31.71
C GLU A 225 -14.68 -20.51 31.15
N LYS A 226 -15.62 -20.22 32.05
CA LYS A 226 -16.96 -19.74 31.68
C LYS A 226 -16.99 -18.20 31.70
N PRO A 227 -17.82 -17.58 30.84
CA PRO A 227 -18.05 -16.14 30.95
C PRO A 227 -18.57 -15.79 32.35
N LEU A 228 -18.05 -14.72 32.95
CA LEU A 228 -18.52 -14.21 34.24
C LEU A 228 -19.77 -13.35 34.04
N GLU A 229 -20.83 -13.63 34.81
CA GLU A 229 -22.00 -12.75 34.88
C GLU A 229 -21.76 -11.62 35.90
N PRO A 230 -21.90 -10.33 35.52
CA PRO A 230 -21.76 -9.22 36.45
C PRO A 230 -22.80 -9.25 37.59
N LYS A 231 -22.35 -9.07 38.84
CA LYS A 231 -23.23 -8.89 40.01
C LYS A 231 -23.38 -7.41 40.34
N ALA A 232 -24.61 -6.93 40.50
CA ALA A 232 -24.90 -5.50 40.59
C ALA A 232 -24.20 -4.79 41.77
N ASP A 233 -24.16 -5.42 42.94
CA ASP A 233 -23.48 -4.94 44.15
C ASP A 233 -21.95 -4.80 43.96
N LEU A 234 -21.34 -5.76 43.27
CA LEU A 234 -19.92 -5.74 42.95
C LEU A 234 -19.59 -4.75 41.83
N VAL A 235 -20.48 -4.56 40.85
CA VAL A 235 -20.35 -3.52 39.82
C VAL A 235 -20.35 -2.13 40.45
N GLU A 236 -21.28 -1.86 41.37
CA GLU A 236 -21.36 -0.58 42.06
C GLU A 236 -20.11 -0.32 42.91
N SER A 237 -19.69 -1.32 43.70
CA SER A 237 -18.46 -1.25 44.51
C SER A 237 -17.22 -1.08 43.62
N GLY A 238 -17.17 -1.78 42.50
CA GLY A 238 -16.07 -1.70 41.53
C GLY A 238 -15.95 -0.31 40.92
N LYS A 239 -17.07 0.34 40.59
CA LYS A 239 -17.09 1.73 40.13
C LYS A 239 -16.49 2.68 41.16
N LYS A 240 -16.84 2.51 42.45
CA LYS A 240 -16.28 3.29 43.57
C LYS A 240 -14.77 3.07 43.68
N TYR A 241 -14.31 1.83 43.63
CA TYR A 241 -12.86 1.53 43.67
C TYR A 241 -12.12 2.05 42.44
N PHE A 242 -12.71 1.99 41.25
CA PHE A 242 -12.11 2.53 40.03
C PHE A 242 -11.82 4.03 40.15
N GLN A 243 -12.71 4.77 40.82
CA GLN A 243 -12.51 6.19 41.14
C GLN A 243 -11.51 6.39 42.28
N GLN A 244 -11.61 5.60 43.36
CA GLN A 244 -10.74 5.69 44.54
C GLN A 244 -9.26 5.48 44.18
N PHE A 245 -8.96 4.47 43.36
CA PHE A 245 -7.60 4.16 42.90
C PHE A 245 -7.21 4.95 41.64
N GLN A 246 -8.04 5.92 41.21
CA GLN A 246 -7.76 6.84 40.11
C GLN A 246 -7.42 6.13 38.79
N CYS A 247 -8.08 5.02 38.49
CA CYS A 247 -7.82 4.25 37.26
C CYS A 247 -8.01 5.10 35.99
N SER A 248 -8.93 6.08 36.03
CA SER A 248 -9.19 7.04 34.95
C SER A 248 -8.08 8.07 34.69
N ALA A 249 -7.08 8.19 35.58
CA ALA A 249 -5.91 9.02 35.32
C ALA A 249 -5.10 8.47 34.13
N CYS A 250 -5.01 7.15 34.03
CA CYS A 250 -4.32 6.48 32.93
C CYS A 250 -5.29 5.95 31.88
N HIS A 251 -6.35 5.26 32.27
CA HIS A 251 -7.23 4.58 31.34
C HIS A 251 -8.41 5.43 30.91
N SER A 252 -8.73 5.40 29.61
CA SER A 252 -9.97 5.97 29.10
C SER A 252 -11.13 5.01 29.36
N LEU A 253 -12.24 5.53 29.88
CA LEU A 253 -13.51 4.82 30.04
C LEU A 253 -14.65 5.84 29.94
N GLU A 254 -15.66 5.54 29.12
CA GLU A 254 -16.79 6.43 28.87
C GLU A 254 -17.57 6.70 30.17
N GLY A 255 -18.01 7.94 30.38
CA GLY A 255 -18.76 8.33 31.58
C GLY A 255 -17.95 8.42 32.88
N VAL A 256 -16.62 8.34 32.82
CA VAL A 256 -15.73 8.52 33.98
C VAL A 256 -14.81 9.72 33.78
N VAL A 257 -14.89 10.70 34.68
CA VAL A 257 -14.08 11.92 34.62
C VAL A 257 -12.62 11.62 35.06
N PRO A 258 -11.61 12.17 34.36
CA PRO A 258 -10.21 12.11 34.82
C PRO A 258 -10.04 12.74 36.19
N HIS A 259 -9.14 12.18 37.01
CA HIS A 259 -8.91 12.68 38.36
C HIS A 259 -8.00 13.93 38.39
N ALA A 260 -8.12 14.76 39.44
CA ALA A 260 -7.24 15.89 39.68
C ALA A 260 -5.77 15.48 39.88
N LEU A 261 -4.84 16.32 39.39
CA LEU A 261 -3.41 16.09 39.53
C LEU A 261 -2.96 16.24 41.00
N LYS A 262 -2.03 15.39 41.44
CA LYS A 262 -1.50 15.29 42.81
C LYS A 262 -0.45 16.36 43.15
N GLY A 263 0.08 17.07 42.15
CA GLY A 263 1.08 18.13 42.31
C GLY A 263 2.25 18.04 41.33
N ASP A 264 3.18 18.99 41.43
CA ASP A 264 4.29 19.15 40.49
C ASP A 264 5.46 18.19 40.78
N LEU A 265 5.94 17.49 39.74
CA LEU A 265 7.12 16.61 39.81
C LEU A 265 8.37 17.34 40.32
N ALA A 266 8.51 18.65 40.09
CA ALA A 266 9.65 19.42 40.59
C ALA A 266 9.69 19.54 42.14
N LYS A 267 8.58 19.24 42.82
CA LYS A 267 8.43 19.38 44.28
C LYS A 267 8.32 18.04 45.01
N VAL A 268 8.43 16.92 44.30
CA VAL A 268 8.28 15.59 44.90
C VAL A 268 9.55 15.18 45.66
N ASN A 269 9.38 14.46 46.76
CA ASN A 269 10.49 13.81 47.43
C ASN A 269 10.84 12.51 46.68
N LEU A 270 12.09 12.43 46.19
CA LEU A 270 12.58 11.37 45.31
C LEU A 270 12.93 10.05 46.01
N ASP A 271 12.85 10.02 47.34
CA ASP A 271 13.24 8.89 48.19
C ASP A 271 12.02 8.21 48.86
N ARG A 272 10.80 8.60 48.48
CA ARG A 272 9.54 8.01 49.00
C ARG A 272 8.50 7.81 47.89
N GLY A 273 7.42 7.10 48.21
CA GLY A 273 6.30 6.90 47.30
C GLY A 273 6.67 6.02 46.10
N CYS A 274 6.27 6.39 44.89
CA CYS A 274 6.44 5.55 43.69
C CYS A 274 7.91 5.24 43.33
N LEU A 275 8.87 6.02 43.84
CA LEU A 275 10.32 5.82 43.61
C LEU A 275 11.00 5.08 44.78
N ASP A 276 10.25 4.66 45.79
CA ASP A 276 10.72 3.81 46.89
C ASP A 276 10.20 2.39 46.69
N SER A 277 11.12 1.43 46.57
CA SER A 277 10.79 0.01 46.38
C SER A 277 10.07 -0.61 47.58
N ASN A 278 10.16 0.01 48.76
CA ASN A 278 9.57 -0.50 50.00
C ASN A 278 8.20 0.12 50.32
N THR A 279 7.71 1.03 49.49
CA THR A 279 6.41 1.69 49.71
C THR A 279 5.25 0.70 49.76
N THR A 280 4.32 0.95 50.67
CA THR A 280 3.02 0.24 50.81
C THR A 280 1.82 1.15 50.61
N ASN A 281 2.04 2.45 50.36
CA ASN A 281 0.95 3.44 50.25
C ASN A 281 1.04 4.29 48.96
N SER A 282 1.60 3.71 47.90
CA SER A 282 1.61 4.28 46.55
C SER A 282 1.56 3.18 45.50
N PRO A 283 1.19 3.49 44.25
CA PRO A 283 1.34 2.55 43.14
C PRO A 283 2.78 2.02 43.08
N ARG A 284 2.95 0.71 42.89
CA ARG A 284 4.25 0.06 42.79
C ARG A 284 4.58 -0.27 41.34
N PHE A 285 5.68 0.26 40.82
CA PHE A 285 6.13 0.06 39.44
C PHE A 285 7.22 -1.02 39.29
N ASP A 286 7.66 -1.65 40.38
CA ASP A 286 8.71 -2.69 40.37
C ASP A 286 10.02 -2.27 39.66
N LEU A 287 10.42 -1.00 39.80
CA LEU A 287 11.56 -0.41 39.08
C LEU A 287 12.90 -1.03 39.49
N GLU A 288 13.77 -1.27 38.50
CA GLU A 288 15.18 -1.61 38.76
C GLU A 288 15.96 -0.40 39.25
N GLU A 289 17.10 -0.64 39.90
CA GLU A 289 17.97 0.42 40.41
C GLU A 289 18.44 1.38 39.29
N SER A 290 18.75 0.85 38.12
CA SER A 290 19.13 1.63 36.93
C SER A 290 18.02 2.59 36.49
N GLN A 291 16.76 2.12 36.49
CA GLN A 291 15.59 2.91 36.14
C GLN A 291 15.33 4.00 37.17
N LEU A 292 15.44 3.68 38.47
CA LEU A 292 15.33 4.65 39.55
C LEU A 292 16.40 5.75 39.44
N ARG A 293 17.66 5.39 39.17
CA ARG A 293 18.74 6.37 38.96
C ARG A 293 18.43 7.31 37.80
N ALA A 294 18.03 6.77 36.65
CA ALA A 294 17.68 7.56 35.48
C ALA A 294 16.50 8.52 35.73
N ILE A 295 15.41 8.04 36.33
CA ILE A 295 14.24 8.87 36.68
C ILE A 295 14.64 9.98 37.64
N ARG A 296 15.40 9.66 38.71
CA ARG A 296 15.88 10.67 39.67
C ARG A 296 16.79 11.70 39.01
N ALA A 297 17.65 11.28 38.08
CA ALA A 297 18.51 12.20 37.33
C ALA A 297 17.68 13.19 36.49
N ALA A 298 16.69 12.70 35.74
CA ALA A 298 15.79 13.53 34.95
C ALA A 298 14.97 14.51 35.81
N LEU A 299 14.44 14.05 36.95
CA LEU A 299 13.66 14.89 37.85
C LEU A 299 14.48 15.99 38.54
N ARG A 300 15.75 15.72 38.85
CA ARG A 300 16.65 16.71 39.47
C ARG A 300 17.07 17.82 38.52
N LYS A 301 17.27 17.48 37.25
CA LYS A 301 17.75 18.42 36.23
C LYS A 301 16.96 18.23 34.93
N PRO A 302 15.70 18.68 34.87
CA PRO A 302 14.94 18.62 33.64
C PRO A 302 15.58 19.55 32.60
N VAL A 303 15.81 19.04 31.39
CA VAL A 303 16.40 19.82 30.29
C VAL A 303 15.45 19.76 29.10
N PRO A 304 15.07 20.91 28.49
CA PRO A 304 14.32 20.89 27.24
C PRO A 304 15.03 20.06 26.18
N ALA A 305 14.32 19.10 25.59
CA ALA A 305 14.91 18.23 24.58
C ALA A 305 15.23 19.01 23.30
N SER A 306 16.50 18.97 22.87
CA SER A 306 16.90 19.40 21.53
C SER A 306 16.19 18.55 20.45
N ASP A 307 16.17 19.03 19.20
CA ASP A 307 15.52 18.28 18.12
C ASP A 307 16.17 16.91 17.89
N SER A 308 17.51 16.84 17.94
CA SER A 308 18.26 15.58 17.96
C SER A 308 17.84 14.65 19.11
N ALA A 309 17.69 15.19 20.32
CA ALA A 309 17.24 14.41 21.48
C ALA A 309 15.81 13.89 21.30
N LYS A 310 14.90 14.68 20.71
CA LYS A 310 13.53 14.26 20.40
C LYS A 310 13.50 13.14 19.35
N VAL A 311 14.35 13.21 18.33
CA VAL A 311 14.50 12.13 17.32
C VAL A 311 15.00 10.85 17.99
N ALA A 312 16.07 10.95 18.78
CA ALA A 312 16.64 9.83 19.52
C ALA A 312 15.63 9.18 20.48
N LEU A 313 14.89 9.99 21.24
CA LEU A 313 13.81 9.52 22.12
C LEU A 313 12.72 8.82 21.32
N THR A 314 12.26 9.41 20.21
CA THR A 314 11.22 8.80 19.36
C THR A 314 11.67 7.45 18.81
N PHE A 315 12.87 7.36 18.26
CA PHE A 315 13.40 6.12 17.69
C PHE A 315 13.58 5.01 18.72
N THR A 316 13.94 5.38 19.95
CA THR A 316 14.08 4.45 21.06
C THR A 316 12.71 4.01 21.58
N THR A 317 11.81 4.96 21.87
CA THR A 317 10.46 4.69 22.39
C THR A 317 9.61 3.80 21.48
N PHE A 318 9.68 4.03 20.16
CA PHE A 318 8.95 3.22 19.18
C PHE A 318 9.76 2.04 18.64
N ASN A 319 10.94 1.77 19.23
CA ASN A 319 11.78 0.63 18.90
C ASN A 319 12.19 0.56 17.40
N CYS A 320 12.26 1.71 16.71
CA CYS A 320 12.65 1.80 15.30
C CYS A 320 14.05 1.19 15.10
N ILE A 321 14.93 1.42 16.07
CA ILE A 321 16.32 0.98 16.02
C ILE A 321 16.52 -0.53 16.29
N ALA A 322 15.46 -1.29 16.59
CA ALA A 322 15.55 -2.75 16.68
C ALA A 322 15.62 -3.44 15.30
N CYS A 323 15.11 -2.78 14.28
CA CYS A 323 15.15 -3.26 12.89
C CYS A 323 16.12 -2.42 12.06
N HIS A 324 16.15 -1.11 12.30
CA HIS A 324 16.96 -0.17 11.56
C HIS A 324 18.22 0.21 12.33
N SER A 325 19.30 0.53 11.63
CA SER A 325 20.43 1.25 12.23
C SER A 325 20.30 2.76 12.01
N ARG A 326 20.79 3.55 12.96
CA ARG A 326 20.96 5.00 12.81
C ARG A 326 22.18 5.46 13.57
N ASP A 327 23.09 6.16 12.89
CA ASP A 327 24.30 6.76 13.49
C ASP A 327 25.12 5.75 14.32
N ASN A 328 25.21 4.50 13.85
CA ASN A 328 25.82 3.33 14.51
C ASN A 328 25.06 2.73 15.71
N PHE A 329 23.88 3.27 16.05
CA PHE A 329 22.98 2.67 17.03
C PHE A 329 21.99 1.72 16.38
N GLY A 330 21.52 0.76 17.15
CA GLY A 330 20.52 -0.22 16.72
C GLY A 330 21.02 -1.25 15.71
N GLY A 331 20.11 -1.64 14.83
CA GLY A 331 20.30 -2.74 13.88
C GLY A 331 19.82 -4.08 14.42
N ILE A 332 19.83 -5.07 13.52
CA ILE A 332 19.38 -6.42 13.82
C ILE A 332 20.47 -7.15 14.61
N SER A 333 20.09 -7.75 15.73
CA SER A 333 21.00 -8.55 16.54
C SER A 333 21.28 -9.92 15.90
N ASN A 334 22.41 -10.53 16.24
CA ASN A 334 22.81 -11.82 15.66
C ASN A 334 21.77 -12.92 15.91
N GLU A 335 21.15 -12.93 17.09
CA GLU A 335 20.13 -13.90 17.50
C GLU A 335 18.85 -13.76 16.68
N ARG A 336 18.58 -12.57 16.14
CA ARG A 336 17.38 -12.28 15.35
C ARG A 336 17.62 -12.32 13.85
N ASN A 337 18.88 -12.29 13.41
CA ASN A 337 19.25 -12.13 12.01
C ASN A 337 18.60 -13.17 11.07
N ALA A 338 18.49 -14.42 11.51
CA ALA A 338 17.90 -15.51 10.72
C ALA A 338 16.39 -15.35 10.41
N TYR A 339 15.70 -14.49 11.16
CA TYR A 339 14.27 -14.23 11.00
C TYR A 339 13.98 -13.14 9.96
N PHE A 340 14.97 -12.33 9.59
CA PHE A 340 14.84 -11.32 8.54
C PHE A 340 15.13 -11.97 7.19
N GLN A 341 14.05 -12.19 6.43
CA GLN A 341 14.04 -13.00 5.23
C GLN A 341 13.54 -12.23 4.00
N THR A 342 13.81 -12.79 2.82
CA THR A 342 13.43 -12.21 1.53
C THR A 342 13.04 -13.29 0.53
N SER A 343 12.15 -12.96 -0.41
CA SER A 343 11.91 -13.75 -1.62
C SER A 343 12.97 -13.53 -2.71
N ALA A 344 13.81 -12.49 -2.59
CA ALA A 344 14.82 -12.12 -3.58
C ALA A 344 16.25 -12.35 -3.06
N LYS A 345 16.63 -13.61 -2.84
CA LYS A 345 17.91 -14.00 -2.21
C LYS A 345 19.15 -13.45 -2.94
N ASN A 346 19.09 -13.28 -4.25
CA ASN A 346 20.22 -12.81 -5.07
C ASN A 346 20.57 -11.34 -4.85
N LEU A 347 19.68 -10.56 -4.22
CA LEU A 347 19.95 -9.17 -3.84
C LEU A 347 20.72 -9.07 -2.50
N GLY A 348 20.98 -10.20 -1.84
CA GLY A 348 21.75 -10.27 -0.61
C GLY A 348 21.06 -9.58 0.58
N GLU A 349 21.87 -8.99 1.46
CA GLU A 349 21.43 -8.36 2.70
C GLU A 349 20.40 -7.24 2.49
N GLU A 350 20.53 -6.45 1.41
CA GLU A 350 19.65 -5.30 1.14
C GLU A 350 18.18 -5.69 0.88
N ALA A 351 17.93 -6.95 0.51
CA ALA A 351 16.57 -7.44 0.29
C ALA A 351 15.87 -7.96 1.53
N ARG A 352 16.63 -8.32 2.58
CA ARG A 352 16.08 -8.88 3.83
C ARG A 352 16.22 -7.94 5.03
N ILE A 353 17.23 -7.08 5.05
CA ILE A 353 17.52 -6.16 6.15
C ILE A 353 16.85 -4.80 5.90
N PRO A 354 16.02 -4.29 6.84
CA PRO A 354 15.45 -2.95 6.75
C PRO A 354 16.54 -1.87 6.60
N PRO A 355 16.31 -0.83 5.79
CA PRO A 355 17.36 0.12 5.44
C PRO A 355 17.76 0.99 6.64
N PRO A 356 19.05 1.37 6.81
CA PRO A 356 19.43 2.39 7.79
C PRO A 356 18.62 3.68 7.67
N LEU A 357 18.36 4.27 8.82
CA LEU A 357 17.69 5.55 9.02
C LEU A 357 18.69 6.71 9.23
N THR A 358 19.99 6.46 9.16
CA THR A 358 21.01 7.51 9.05
C THR A 358 20.72 8.36 7.82
N LEU A 359 20.64 9.69 8.01
CA LEU A 359 20.34 10.67 6.95
C LEU A 359 19.02 10.45 6.20
N VAL A 360 18.05 9.76 6.80
CA VAL A 360 16.78 9.45 6.16
C VAL A 360 15.94 10.70 5.82
N GLY A 361 16.03 11.76 6.63
CA GLY A 361 15.40 13.06 6.37
C GLY A 361 16.01 13.82 5.20
N ALA A 362 17.32 13.66 4.98
CA ALA A 362 17.99 14.17 3.78
C ALA A 362 17.68 13.33 2.54
N LYS A 363 17.37 12.03 2.74
CA LYS A 363 17.12 11.06 1.69
C LYS A 363 15.72 11.16 1.10
N LEU A 364 14.71 11.16 1.96
CA LEU A 364 13.31 11.00 1.56
C LEU A 364 12.57 12.34 1.52
N GLN A 365 11.61 12.44 0.62
CA GLN A 365 10.63 13.52 0.63
C GLN A 365 9.82 13.47 1.93
N ALA A 366 9.50 14.63 2.51
CA ALA A 366 8.71 14.70 3.74
C ALA A 366 7.32 14.06 3.56
N VAL A 367 6.71 14.24 2.38
CA VAL A 367 5.46 13.56 2.01
C VAL A 367 5.63 12.05 1.96
N TRP A 368 6.76 11.56 1.43
CA TRP A 368 7.03 10.12 1.38
C TRP A 368 7.27 9.51 2.77
N LEU A 369 7.96 10.23 3.66
CA LEU A 369 8.11 9.81 5.06
C LEU A 369 6.75 9.62 5.74
N LYS A 370 5.80 10.54 5.50
CA LYS A 370 4.42 10.42 6.01
C LYS A 370 3.72 9.18 5.44
N LYS A 371 3.81 8.92 4.12
CA LYS A 371 3.25 7.71 3.49
C LYS A 371 3.79 6.41 4.10
N VAL A 372 5.10 6.34 4.36
CA VAL A 372 5.71 5.15 4.99
C VAL A 372 5.25 4.98 6.44
N LEU A 373 5.15 6.07 7.21
CA LEU A 373 4.81 6.01 8.63
C LEU A 373 3.31 5.84 8.93
N PHE A 374 2.43 6.29 8.02
CA PHE A 374 0.99 6.40 8.27
C PHE A 374 0.10 5.67 7.25
N ASP A 375 0.57 5.50 6.01
CA ASP A 375 -0.20 4.84 4.94
C ASP A 375 0.32 3.42 4.66
N GLY A 376 1.38 3.01 5.34
CA GLY A 376 1.97 1.67 5.19
C GLY A 376 2.73 1.42 3.88
N GLU A 377 3.04 2.48 3.13
CA GLU A 377 3.68 2.45 1.81
C GLU A 377 5.03 1.71 1.82
N SER A 378 5.32 0.97 0.75
CA SER A 378 6.56 0.18 0.63
C SER A 378 7.00 0.01 -0.82
N VAL A 379 8.32 0.05 -1.05
CA VAL A 379 8.93 -0.16 -2.38
C VAL A 379 9.80 -1.42 -2.47
N ARG A 380 9.75 -2.27 -1.46
CA ARG A 380 10.55 -3.50 -1.38
C ARG A 380 9.63 -4.71 -1.26
N PRO A 381 8.95 -5.10 -2.36
CA PRO A 381 7.97 -6.20 -2.33
C PRO A 381 8.59 -7.56 -1.97
N TYR A 382 9.91 -7.69 -2.09
CA TYR A 382 10.66 -8.88 -1.76
C TYR A 382 11.04 -9.02 -0.28
N MET A 383 10.87 -7.98 0.53
CA MET A 383 11.21 -8.01 1.96
C MET A 383 10.03 -8.57 2.76
N LEU A 384 10.23 -9.65 3.50
CA LEU A 384 9.13 -10.27 4.27
C LEU A 384 8.79 -9.46 5.53
N THR A 385 9.78 -8.83 6.14
CA THR A 385 9.59 -7.96 7.31
C THR A 385 8.80 -6.71 6.93
N ARG A 386 7.76 -6.41 7.72
CA ARG A 386 6.87 -5.26 7.49
C ARG A 386 7.25 -4.10 8.41
N MET A 387 7.23 -2.88 7.88
CA MET A 387 7.35 -1.68 8.69
C MET A 387 6.10 -1.51 9.58
N PRO A 388 6.23 -1.47 10.92
CA PRO A 388 5.12 -1.29 11.84
C PRO A 388 4.48 0.10 11.70
N GLN A 389 3.16 0.20 11.93
CA GLN A 389 2.43 1.46 12.02
C GLN A 389 2.06 1.74 13.49
N PHE A 390 2.58 2.83 14.04
CA PHE A 390 2.39 3.19 15.46
C PHE A 390 1.25 4.19 15.71
N GLY A 391 0.61 4.68 14.64
CA GLY A 391 -0.44 5.70 14.68
C GLY A 391 0.10 7.13 14.53
N GLU A 392 -0.65 7.98 13.82
CA GLU A 392 -0.22 9.33 13.46
C GLU A 392 -0.01 10.24 14.68
N ALA A 393 -0.92 10.18 15.66
CA ALA A 393 -0.91 11.06 16.83
C ALA A 393 0.41 11.02 17.61
N GLN A 394 1.16 9.92 17.52
CA GLN A 394 2.40 9.70 18.24
C GLN A 394 3.66 10.03 17.45
N LEU A 395 3.57 10.16 16.13
CA LEU A 395 4.73 10.26 15.23
C LEU A 395 4.64 11.43 14.24
N ARG A 396 3.55 12.21 14.25
CA ARG A 396 3.36 13.34 13.31
C ARG A 396 4.50 14.35 13.28
N HIS A 397 5.19 14.55 14.41
CA HIS A 397 6.32 15.48 14.55
C HIS A 397 7.60 14.96 13.89
N LEU A 398 7.72 13.65 13.72
CA LEU A 398 8.97 13.00 13.37
C LEU A 398 9.50 13.39 11.97
N PRO A 399 8.70 13.37 10.88
CA PRO A 399 9.20 13.69 9.53
C PRO A 399 9.87 15.05 9.42
N GLU A 400 9.29 16.08 10.05
CA GLU A 400 9.82 17.44 10.03
C GLU A 400 11.13 17.54 10.82
N LEU A 401 11.19 16.92 12.01
CA LEU A 401 12.39 16.90 12.83
C LEU A 401 13.56 16.20 12.12
N ILE A 402 13.36 15.00 11.59
CA ILE A 402 14.45 14.29 10.90
C ILE A 402 14.89 15.02 9.63
N SER A 403 13.98 15.72 8.93
CA SER A 403 14.34 16.52 7.75
C SER A 403 15.18 17.75 8.12
N LYS A 404 14.97 18.29 9.33
CA LYS A 404 15.76 19.43 9.85
C LYS A 404 17.16 19.00 10.29
N GLU A 405 17.25 17.85 10.94
CA GLU A 405 18.50 17.30 11.52
C GLU A 405 19.38 16.65 10.46
N ASP A 406 18.80 15.89 9.53
CA ASP A 406 19.54 15.18 8.50
C ASP A 406 19.90 16.13 7.35
N ARG A 407 21.19 16.49 7.23
CA ARG A 407 21.69 17.41 6.21
C ARG A 407 22.78 16.76 5.35
N ILE A 408 22.74 17.07 4.06
CA ILE A 408 23.75 16.71 3.07
C ILE A 408 24.08 17.96 2.22
N PRO A 409 25.21 17.98 1.52
CA PRO A 409 25.52 19.08 0.61
C PRO A 409 24.39 19.26 -0.42
N SER A 410 23.92 20.49 -0.56
CA SER A 410 22.86 20.83 -1.52
C SER A 410 23.42 20.92 -2.93
N ILE A 411 22.58 20.57 -3.91
CA ILE A 411 22.84 20.83 -5.32
C ILE A 411 21.61 21.47 -5.95
N LYS A 412 21.83 22.35 -6.91
CA LYS A 412 20.75 22.97 -7.68
C LYS A 412 20.66 22.26 -9.02
N PHE A 413 19.65 21.42 -9.18
CA PHE A 413 19.37 20.85 -10.49
C PHE A 413 18.86 21.92 -11.44
N SER A 414 19.42 21.92 -12.63
CA SER A 414 18.93 22.71 -13.75
C SER A 414 18.06 21.80 -14.63
N LEU A 415 16.84 21.54 -14.17
CA LEU A 415 15.88 20.74 -14.94
C LEU A 415 15.15 21.64 -15.94
N PRO A 416 14.90 21.17 -17.16
CA PRO A 416 14.09 21.92 -18.10
C PRO A 416 12.61 21.92 -17.67
N ASN A 417 11.91 23.03 -17.92
CA ASN A 417 10.47 23.11 -17.71
C ASN A 417 9.73 22.41 -18.87
N PRO A 418 9.08 21.25 -18.64
CA PRO A 418 8.38 20.52 -19.68
C PRO A 418 7.15 21.27 -20.24
N GLU A 419 6.64 22.26 -19.50
CA GLU A 419 5.47 23.07 -19.90
C GLU A 419 5.85 24.35 -20.65
N SER A 420 7.16 24.63 -20.80
CA SER A 420 7.60 25.81 -21.55
C SER A 420 7.34 25.64 -23.06
N GLU A 421 6.74 26.65 -23.67
CA GLU A 421 6.54 26.70 -25.12
C GLU A 421 7.79 27.16 -25.88
N GLU A 422 8.77 27.72 -25.17
CA GLU A 422 10.01 28.22 -25.74
C GLU A 422 10.79 27.09 -26.44
N GLU A 423 11.12 27.28 -27.72
CA GLU A 423 11.79 26.29 -28.57
C GLU A 423 13.10 25.78 -27.96
N ALA A 424 13.90 26.68 -27.35
CA ALA A 424 15.14 26.31 -26.69
C ALA A 424 14.92 25.35 -25.51
N GLU A 425 13.88 25.60 -24.71
CA GLU A 425 13.56 24.79 -23.53
C GLU A 425 12.90 23.46 -23.93
N ARG A 426 12.11 23.43 -25.01
CA ARG A 426 11.59 22.19 -25.59
C ARG A 426 12.73 21.28 -26.09
N LYS A 427 13.67 21.83 -26.86
CA LYS A 427 14.87 21.09 -27.31
C LYS A 427 15.68 20.56 -26.12
N ARG A 428 15.84 21.37 -25.09
CA ARG A 428 16.54 20.96 -23.87
C ARG A 428 15.82 19.81 -23.15
N SER A 429 14.49 19.88 -23.05
CA SER A 429 13.64 18.80 -22.50
C SER A 429 13.81 17.50 -23.29
N GLU A 430 13.80 17.57 -24.62
CA GLU A 430 14.01 16.41 -25.49
C GLU A 430 15.39 15.77 -25.26
N VAL A 431 16.45 16.59 -25.27
CA VAL A 431 17.82 16.12 -25.02
C VAL A 431 17.95 15.47 -23.64
N MET A 432 17.41 16.09 -22.59
CA MET A 432 17.48 15.54 -21.23
C MET A 432 16.68 14.25 -21.09
N ARG A 433 15.48 14.18 -21.67
CA ARG A 433 14.66 12.96 -21.69
C ARG A 433 15.36 11.82 -22.41
N ASP A 434 15.88 12.08 -23.61
CA ASP A 434 16.49 11.05 -24.44
C ASP A 434 17.82 10.57 -23.86
N ALA A 435 18.62 11.48 -23.28
CA ALA A 435 19.82 11.13 -22.54
C ALA A 435 19.50 10.28 -21.31
N GLY A 436 18.53 10.69 -20.48
CA GLY A 436 18.10 9.93 -19.30
C GLY A 436 17.59 8.54 -19.68
N ARG A 437 16.73 8.45 -20.70
CA ARG A 437 16.24 7.18 -21.27
C ARG A 437 17.39 6.31 -21.76
N GLY A 438 18.33 6.88 -22.50
CA GLY A 438 19.49 6.19 -23.05
C GLY A 438 20.41 5.64 -21.96
N LEU A 439 20.64 6.41 -20.90
CA LEU A 439 21.44 5.98 -19.74
C LEU A 439 20.80 4.79 -19.01
N MET A 440 19.47 4.71 -18.92
CA MET A 440 18.84 3.58 -18.23
C MET A 440 18.84 2.27 -19.04
N GLY A 441 18.91 2.34 -20.37
CA GLY A 441 18.78 1.19 -21.25
C GLY A 441 20.03 0.32 -21.36
N ASP A 442 19.91 -0.78 -22.11
CA ASP A 442 20.95 -1.76 -22.44
C ASP A 442 22.20 -1.20 -23.14
N LYS A 443 22.11 0.01 -23.73
CA LYS A 443 23.23 0.71 -24.37
C LYS A 443 23.88 1.78 -23.49
N GLY A 444 23.33 2.02 -22.30
CA GLY A 444 23.79 3.03 -21.34
C GLY A 444 24.50 2.42 -20.14
N LEU A 445 24.00 2.76 -18.95
CA LEU A 445 24.41 2.22 -17.66
C LEU A 445 23.67 0.92 -17.30
N TYR A 446 22.75 0.47 -18.16
CA TYR A 446 22.00 -0.78 -18.04
C TYR A 446 21.20 -0.96 -16.75
N CYS A 447 20.64 0.13 -16.20
CA CYS A 447 19.84 0.10 -14.97
C CYS A 447 18.67 -0.92 -15.02
N ILE A 448 18.09 -1.13 -16.20
CA ILE A 448 17.00 -2.10 -16.43
C ILE A 448 17.38 -3.55 -16.15
N SER A 449 18.67 -3.90 -16.06
CA SER A 449 19.12 -5.26 -15.76
C SER A 449 18.91 -5.66 -14.31
N CYS A 450 18.59 -4.70 -13.44
CA CYS A 450 18.38 -4.94 -12.01
C CYS A 450 17.12 -4.25 -11.49
N HIS A 451 16.62 -3.21 -12.14
CA HIS A 451 15.49 -2.43 -11.63
C HIS A 451 14.22 -2.61 -12.46
N TYR A 452 13.07 -2.56 -11.78
CA TYR A 452 11.81 -2.35 -12.47
C TYR A 452 11.75 -0.92 -13.03
N VAL A 453 11.20 -0.81 -14.24
CA VAL A 453 10.88 0.45 -14.89
C VAL A 453 9.47 0.33 -15.46
N ASN A 454 8.55 1.12 -14.94
CA ASN A 454 7.15 1.16 -15.36
C ASN A 454 6.48 -0.23 -15.25
N GLY A 455 6.76 -0.95 -14.15
CA GLY A 455 6.25 -2.29 -13.86
C GLY A 455 6.88 -3.40 -14.71
N LYS A 456 7.86 -3.09 -15.56
CA LYS A 456 8.55 -4.05 -16.44
C LYS A 456 9.97 -4.32 -15.95
N THR A 457 10.47 -5.49 -16.27
CA THR A 457 11.86 -5.90 -16.02
C THR A 457 12.30 -6.92 -17.05
N ILE A 458 13.61 -7.00 -17.29
CA ILE A 458 14.26 -8.06 -18.07
C ILE A 458 14.94 -9.12 -17.20
N SER A 459 15.09 -8.88 -15.89
CA SER A 459 15.68 -9.83 -14.96
C SER A 459 14.64 -10.85 -14.49
N MET A 460 15.12 -12.06 -14.17
CA MET A 460 14.26 -13.12 -13.66
C MET A 460 13.48 -12.68 -12.41
N GLU A 461 12.29 -13.24 -12.24
CA GLU A 461 11.46 -12.98 -11.07
C GLU A 461 12.22 -13.27 -9.77
N GLY A 462 12.15 -12.36 -8.80
CA GLY A 462 12.93 -12.45 -7.56
C GLY A 462 14.39 -11.98 -7.65
N GLN A 463 14.82 -11.37 -8.75
CA GLN A 463 16.19 -10.80 -8.88
C GLN A 463 16.19 -9.28 -9.07
N ASN A 464 15.03 -8.65 -8.94
CA ASN A 464 14.83 -7.24 -9.25
C ASN A 464 14.81 -6.38 -7.99
N GLY A 465 15.55 -5.27 -8.04
CA GLY A 465 15.51 -4.18 -7.08
C GLY A 465 14.23 -3.35 -7.17
N MET A 466 14.30 -2.10 -6.70
CA MET A 466 13.14 -1.22 -6.57
C MET A 466 12.65 -0.68 -7.93
N GLU A 467 11.37 -0.34 -8.03
CA GLU A 467 10.78 0.41 -9.15
C GLU A 467 11.34 1.83 -9.21
N LEU A 468 12.02 2.15 -10.31
CA LEU A 468 12.72 3.42 -10.47
C LEU A 468 11.77 4.58 -10.80
N MET A 469 10.62 4.33 -11.43
CA MET A 469 9.70 5.40 -11.82
C MET A 469 9.06 6.11 -10.62
N THR A 470 9.14 5.54 -9.41
CA THR A 470 8.72 6.21 -8.18
C THR A 470 9.80 7.14 -7.60
N SER A 471 11.03 7.14 -8.12
CA SER A 471 12.19 7.74 -7.43
C SER A 471 12.01 9.22 -7.07
N THR A 472 11.42 10.02 -7.95
CA THR A 472 11.22 11.47 -7.74
C THR A 472 10.12 11.78 -6.73
N GLU A 473 9.15 10.88 -6.56
CA GLU A 473 8.13 10.99 -5.50
C GLU A 473 8.72 10.70 -4.12
N ARG A 474 9.76 9.86 -4.07
CA ARG A 474 10.31 9.32 -2.81
C ARG A 474 11.55 10.05 -2.33
N LEU A 475 12.47 10.34 -3.24
CA LEU A 475 13.83 10.80 -2.92
C LEU A 475 13.94 12.32 -3.01
N GLN A 476 14.85 12.89 -2.23
CA GLN A 476 15.31 14.26 -2.44
C GLN A 476 16.28 14.32 -3.63
N PRO A 477 16.22 15.36 -4.49
CA PRO A 477 17.17 15.53 -5.60
C PRO A 477 18.63 15.50 -5.14
N ASN A 478 18.92 16.19 -4.02
CA ASN A 478 20.26 16.22 -3.43
C ASN A 478 20.75 14.83 -3.05
N TRP A 479 19.89 14.03 -2.42
CA TRP A 479 20.26 12.66 -2.06
C TRP A 479 20.49 11.81 -3.29
N PHE A 480 19.60 11.89 -4.28
CA PHE A 480 19.72 11.13 -5.53
C PHE A 480 21.04 11.41 -6.22
N TYR A 481 21.43 12.69 -6.32
CA TYR A 481 22.71 13.09 -6.90
C TYR A 481 23.89 12.49 -6.16
N GLN A 482 23.96 12.70 -4.85
CA GLN A 482 25.09 12.23 -4.05
C GLN A 482 25.18 10.69 -4.04
N PHE A 483 24.02 10.03 -3.94
CA PHE A 483 23.93 8.57 -3.91
C PHE A 483 24.35 7.94 -5.24
N LEU A 484 23.90 8.46 -6.39
CA LEU A 484 24.31 7.93 -7.69
C LEU A 484 25.80 8.13 -7.95
N LYS A 485 26.35 9.28 -7.53
CA LYS A 485 27.77 9.60 -7.72
C LYS A 485 28.71 8.69 -6.93
N ALA A 486 28.28 8.18 -5.77
CA ALA A 486 29.10 7.32 -4.93
C ALA A 486 28.24 6.42 -4.02
N PRO A 487 27.55 5.39 -4.55
CA PRO A 487 26.59 4.59 -3.78
C PRO A 487 27.25 3.85 -2.61
N GLY A 488 28.50 3.40 -2.78
CA GLY A 488 29.27 2.70 -1.75
C GLY A 488 29.58 3.51 -0.48
N VAL A 489 29.60 4.85 -0.56
CA VAL A 489 29.79 5.73 0.60
C VAL A 489 28.57 5.67 1.53
N TYR A 490 27.37 5.58 0.97
CA TYR A 490 26.12 5.55 1.72
C TYR A 490 25.69 4.13 2.09
N ARG A 491 26.10 3.13 1.30
CA ARG A 491 25.76 1.73 1.47
C ARG A 491 26.97 0.84 1.16
N PRO A 492 27.78 0.50 2.18
CA PRO A 492 28.90 -0.40 2.01
C PRO A 492 28.45 -1.75 1.45
N ARG A 493 29.12 -2.24 0.41
CA ARG A 493 28.84 -3.52 -0.28
C ARG A 493 27.47 -3.59 -0.97
N ILE A 494 26.90 -2.45 -1.36
CA ILE A 494 25.70 -2.43 -2.19
C ILE A 494 25.96 -3.12 -3.54
N VAL A 495 24.97 -3.87 -4.03
CA VAL A 495 25.01 -4.57 -5.33
C VAL A 495 25.02 -3.59 -6.51
N MET A 496 24.50 -2.37 -6.30
CA MET A 496 24.44 -1.33 -7.32
C MET A 496 25.87 -0.95 -7.77
N PRO A 497 26.16 -1.00 -9.09
CA PRO A 497 27.49 -0.65 -9.59
C PRO A 497 27.78 0.85 -9.41
N ASP A 498 29.07 1.17 -9.30
CA ASP A 498 29.54 2.54 -9.34
C ASP A 498 29.70 3.00 -10.80
N SER A 499 28.70 3.72 -11.28
CA SER A 499 28.66 4.26 -12.65
C SER A 499 29.46 5.57 -12.81
N TRP A 500 29.92 6.17 -11.71
CA TRP A 500 30.72 7.40 -11.73
C TRP A 500 31.96 7.29 -10.81
N PRO A 501 32.86 6.30 -11.04
CA PRO A 501 34.00 6.07 -10.16
C PRO A 501 34.90 7.33 -10.08
N GLY A 502 35.17 7.77 -8.85
CA GLY A 502 35.92 9.01 -8.60
C GLY A 502 35.18 10.28 -9.06
N GLY A 503 33.86 10.21 -9.24
CA GLY A 503 33.02 11.30 -9.73
C GLY A 503 33.08 11.53 -11.24
N LYS A 504 33.55 10.56 -12.03
CA LYS A 504 33.66 10.64 -13.50
C LYS A 504 32.77 9.60 -14.18
N ALA A 505 32.00 10.01 -15.18
CA ALA A 505 31.05 9.14 -15.87
C ALA A 505 31.72 7.93 -16.54
N ALA A 506 31.18 6.73 -16.34
CA ALA A 506 31.60 5.54 -17.09
C ALA A 506 31.13 5.62 -18.56
N GLN A 507 29.96 6.21 -18.82
CA GLN A 507 29.43 6.41 -20.16
C GLN A 507 29.89 7.76 -20.71
N GLN A 508 30.77 7.76 -21.71
CA GLN A 508 31.37 8.97 -22.28
C GLN A 508 30.59 9.55 -23.47
N THR A 509 29.74 8.75 -24.12
CA THR A 509 29.06 9.17 -25.37
C THR A 509 27.80 10.00 -25.14
N ILE A 510 27.05 9.72 -24.06
CA ILE A 510 25.83 10.44 -23.72
C ILE A 510 26.22 11.72 -22.97
N LEU A 511 25.76 12.88 -23.46
CA LEU A 511 26.07 14.20 -22.89
C LEU A 511 27.58 14.45 -22.67
N HIS A 512 28.43 13.89 -23.55
CA HIS A 512 29.89 14.05 -23.51
C HIS A 512 30.54 13.60 -22.18
N GLY A 513 29.91 12.66 -21.46
CA GLY A 513 30.44 12.18 -20.17
C GLY A 513 30.32 13.19 -19.02
N ASP A 514 29.52 14.25 -19.19
CA ASP A 514 29.25 15.22 -18.13
C ASP A 514 28.46 14.54 -17.00
N THR A 515 29.10 14.39 -15.86
CA THR A 515 28.56 13.66 -14.71
C THR A 515 27.29 14.32 -14.17
N ASP A 516 27.30 15.65 -14.03
CA ASP A 516 26.21 16.38 -13.42
C ASP A 516 24.99 16.35 -14.35
N ARG A 517 25.20 16.61 -15.64
CA ARG A 517 24.12 16.58 -16.63
C ARG A 517 23.56 15.18 -16.85
N GLN A 518 24.37 14.12 -16.76
CA GLN A 518 23.87 12.75 -16.85
C GLN A 518 22.95 12.39 -15.67
N ILE A 519 23.34 12.75 -14.45
CA ILE A 519 22.52 12.50 -13.26
C ILE A 519 21.23 13.31 -13.32
N GLU A 520 21.30 14.58 -13.72
CA GLU A 520 20.11 15.42 -13.94
C GLU A 520 19.20 14.85 -15.03
N ALA A 521 19.76 14.31 -16.12
CA ALA A 521 18.99 13.69 -17.21
C ALA A 521 18.24 12.44 -16.73
N ILE A 522 18.88 11.59 -15.92
CA ILE A 522 18.21 10.44 -15.29
C ILE A 522 17.09 10.94 -14.38
N TRP A 523 17.35 11.92 -13.52
CA TRP A 523 16.31 12.49 -12.65
C TRP A 523 15.12 13.05 -13.43
N TYR A 524 15.38 13.82 -14.49
CA TYR A 524 14.36 14.37 -15.37
C TYR A 524 13.54 13.27 -16.03
N TYR A 525 14.20 12.25 -16.60
CA TYR A 525 13.50 11.11 -17.19
C TYR A 525 12.60 10.40 -16.16
N LEU A 526 13.08 10.15 -14.94
CA LEU A 526 12.30 9.52 -13.88
C LEU A 526 11.11 10.40 -13.43
N SER A 527 11.24 11.73 -13.51
CA SER A 527 10.16 12.67 -13.16
C SER A 527 8.92 12.57 -14.05
N LEU A 528 9.06 11.96 -15.24
CA LEU A 528 7.94 11.73 -16.16
C LEU A 528 7.00 10.61 -15.69
N GLY A 529 7.38 9.82 -14.67
CA GLY A 529 6.56 8.76 -14.11
C GLY A 529 6.10 7.75 -15.16
N THR A 530 4.86 7.27 -15.07
CA THR A 530 4.32 6.26 -16.00
C THR A 530 4.21 6.71 -17.47
N SER A 531 4.34 8.01 -17.73
CA SER A 531 4.39 8.57 -19.09
C SER A 531 5.76 8.44 -19.76
N ALA A 532 6.81 8.07 -19.00
CA ALA A 532 8.16 7.94 -19.53
C ALA A 532 8.24 6.81 -20.58
N PRO A 533 8.83 7.06 -21.75
CA PRO A 533 9.00 6.03 -22.78
C PRO A 533 10.02 4.98 -22.33
N ASN A 534 9.66 3.69 -22.45
CA ASN A 534 10.52 2.58 -22.01
C ASN A 534 11.95 2.68 -22.62
N PRO A 535 13.01 2.43 -21.82
CA PRO A 535 14.38 2.34 -22.31
C PRO A 535 14.57 1.20 -23.32
N SER A 536 15.62 1.27 -24.12
CA SER A 536 16.02 0.14 -24.97
C SER A 536 16.39 -1.08 -24.11
N GLY A 537 16.14 -2.29 -24.63
CA GLY A 537 16.30 -3.55 -23.90
C GLY A 537 15.07 -3.98 -23.10
N LEU A 538 14.22 -3.05 -22.63
CA LEU A 538 13.03 -3.35 -21.82
C LEU A 538 11.78 -3.77 -22.65
N GLN A 539 11.99 -4.37 -23.82
CA GLN A 539 10.88 -4.79 -24.68
C GLN A 539 10.34 -6.16 -24.25
N THR A 540 9.05 -6.19 -23.92
CA THR A 540 8.30 -7.44 -23.83
C THR A 540 8.17 -8.02 -25.24
N PRO A 541 8.43 -9.31 -25.49
CA PRO A 541 8.17 -9.89 -26.81
C PRO A 541 6.71 -9.63 -27.19
N GLU A 542 6.49 -9.04 -28.38
CA GLU A 542 5.15 -8.81 -28.92
C GLU A 542 4.46 -10.16 -29.11
N THR A 543 3.41 -10.45 -28.33
CA THR A 543 2.59 -11.64 -28.57
C THR A 543 1.64 -11.33 -29.72
N LYS A 544 1.87 -11.94 -30.88
CA LYS A 544 0.91 -11.90 -32.00
C LYS A 544 -0.16 -12.96 -31.78
N LEU A 545 -1.43 -12.57 -31.88
CA LEU A 545 -2.54 -13.51 -31.98
C LEU A 545 -2.93 -13.67 -33.44
N SER A 546 -2.98 -14.92 -33.91
CA SER A 546 -3.49 -15.29 -35.24
C SER A 546 -4.94 -15.76 -35.16
N VAL A 547 -5.64 -15.74 -36.29
CA VAL A 547 -6.95 -16.39 -36.45
C VAL A 547 -6.73 -17.72 -37.14
N GLY A 548 -7.34 -18.78 -36.58
CA GLY A 548 -7.28 -20.13 -37.13
C GLY A 548 -8.43 -20.39 -38.11
N THR A 549 -9.14 -21.49 -37.91
CA THR A 549 -10.28 -21.91 -38.74
C THR A 549 -11.62 -21.33 -38.29
N ALA A 550 -11.69 -20.69 -37.13
CA ALA A 550 -12.89 -20.07 -36.56
C ALA A 550 -12.62 -18.61 -36.18
N THR A 551 -13.70 -17.82 -36.11
CA THR A 551 -13.65 -16.41 -35.70
C THR A 551 -13.03 -16.29 -34.32
N ARG A 552 -12.24 -15.26 -34.09
CA ARG A 552 -11.67 -14.96 -32.76
C ARG A 552 -12.05 -13.58 -32.31
N THR A 553 -12.47 -13.47 -31.05
CA THR A 553 -12.72 -12.18 -30.40
C THR A 553 -11.67 -11.91 -29.32
N TYR A 554 -11.21 -10.67 -29.22
CA TYR A 554 -10.29 -10.25 -28.15
C TYR A 554 -10.73 -8.92 -27.57
N ARG A 555 -10.75 -8.80 -26.24
CA ARG A 555 -11.18 -7.59 -25.53
C ARG A 555 -9.99 -6.94 -24.87
N GLY A 556 -9.89 -5.62 -24.98
CA GLY A 556 -8.84 -4.86 -24.33
C GLY A 556 -8.82 -3.40 -24.77
N ARG A 557 -7.86 -2.65 -24.22
CA ARG A 557 -7.60 -1.29 -24.67
C ARG A 557 -6.99 -1.31 -26.07
N SER A 558 -7.38 -0.39 -26.93
CA SER A 558 -6.81 -0.26 -28.28
C SER A 558 -6.64 1.19 -28.71
N SER A 559 -5.59 1.47 -29.47
CA SER A 559 -5.41 2.79 -30.09
C SER A 559 -6.49 3.10 -31.14
N VAL A 560 -7.05 2.07 -31.77
CA VAL A 560 -8.07 2.21 -32.83
C VAL A 560 -9.50 2.06 -32.33
N ALA A 561 -9.72 1.55 -31.11
CA ALA A 561 -11.06 1.24 -30.57
C ALA A 561 -11.30 1.67 -29.12
N GLY A 562 -10.41 2.49 -28.55
CA GLY A 562 -10.58 3.07 -27.22
C GLY A 562 -10.38 2.09 -26.06
N TYR A 563 -10.89 2.45 -24.88
CA TYR A 563 -10.70 1.69 -23.64
C TYR A 563 -11.52 0.40 -23.56
N ARG A 564 -12.67 0.35 -24.25
CA ARG A 564 -13.57 -0.81 -24.31
C ARG A 564 -13.57 -1.43 -25.71
N GLY A 565 -12.37 -1.58 -26.27
CA GLY A 565 -12.18 -2.15 -27.60
C GLY A 565 -12.42 -3.66 -27.64
N ILE A 566 -12.98 -4.12 -28.76
CA ILE A 566 -13.18 -5.52 -29.10
C ILE A 566 -12.65 -5.74 -30.52
N ALA A 567 -11.60 -6.54 -30.67
CA ALA A 567 -11.16 -7.03 -31.97
C ALA A 567 -11.96 -8.28 -32.36
N VAL A 568 -12.32 -8.38 -33.64
CA VAL A 568 -12.97 -9.55 -34.22
C VAL A 568 -12.20 -9.95 -35.47
N GLY A 569 -11.64 -11.14 -35.46
CA GLY A 569 -10.80 -11.66 -36.53
C GLY A 569 -11.42 -12.86 -37.21
N PHE A 570 -11.52 -12.82 -38.54
CA PHE A 570 -12.05 -13.91 -39.37
C PHE A 570 -10.93 -14.71 -40.07
N PRO A 571 -11.14 -16.01 -40.34
CA PRO A 571 -10.21 -16.86 -41.08
C PRO A 571 -9.80 -16.31 -42.47
N GLU A 572 -10.68 -15.55 -43.11
CA GLU A 572 -10.48 -14.89 -44.41
C GLU A 572 -9.47 -13.72 -44.36
N LYS A 573 -8.85 -13.47 -43.20
CA LYS A 573 -7.87 -12.40 -42.94
C LYS A 573 -8.43 -10.99 -43.11
N LEU A 574 -9.75 -10.82 -43.11
CA LEU A 574 -10.42 -9.53 -42.94
C LEU A 574 -10.83 -9.41 -41.48
N HIS A 575 -10.51 -8.31 -40.82
CA HIS A 575 -10.64 -8.14 -39.37
C HIS A 575 -11.18 -6.76 -39.06
N TYR A 576 -11.95 -6.60 -37.98
CA TYR A 576 -12.42 -5.30 -37.54
C TYR A 576 -12.23 -5.08 -36.04
N ALA A 577 -12.28 -3.82 -35.63
CA ALA A 577 -12.34 -3.40 -34.24
C ALA A 577 -13.65 -2.67 -33.97
N PHE A 578 -14.26 -2.99 -32.83
CA PHE A 578 -15.50 -2.41 -32.34
C PHE A 578 -15.24 -1.72 -31.00
N ASN A 579 -15.70 -0.49 -30.86
CA ASN A 579 -15.67 0.25 -29.61
C ASN A 579 -17.01 0.04 -28.88
N ALA A 580 -16.99 -0.77 -27.81
CA ALA A 580 -18.18 -1.04 -27.01
C ALA A 580 -18.62 0.15 -26.14
N GLU A 581 -17.81 1.21 -26.03
CA GLU A 581 -18.21 2.45 -25.35
C GLU A 581 -19.14 3.30 -26.23
N THR A 582 -18.94 3.30 -27.54
CA THR A 582 -19.70 4.11 -28.52
C THR A 582 -20.57 3.31 -29.48
N GLY A 583 -20.51 1.98 -29.42
CA GLY A 583 -21.29 1.09 -30.30
C GLY A 583 -20.84 1.13 -31.75
N THR A 584 -19.55 1.39 -31.99
CA THR A 584 -19.06 1.73 -33.33
C THR A 584 -17.99 0.79 -33.82
N LEU A 585 -18.08 0.39 -35.10
CA LEU A 585 -16.99 -0.26 -35.82
C LEU A 585 -15.99 0.84 -36.19
N THR A 586 -14.82 0.84 -35.55
CA THR A 586 -13.86 1.96 -35.60
C THR A 586 -12.65 1.68 -36.49
N ALA A 587 -12.41 0.43 -36.88
CA ALA A 587 -11.35 0.09 -37.81
C ALA A 587 -11.63 -1.22 -38.54
N LEU A 588 -11.12 -1.33 -39.78
CA LEU A 588 -11.14 -2.51 -40.63
C LEU A 588 -9.75 -2.73 -41.24
N TRP A 589 -9.26 -3.97 -41.29
CA TRP A 589 -7.95 -4.28 -41.88
C TRP A 589 -7.87 -5.67 -42.47
N LYS A 590 -6.93 -5.85 -43.41
CA LYS A 590 -6.59 -7.14 -44.00
C LYS A 590 -5.18 -7.57 -43.58
N GLY A 591 -4.97 -8.86 -43.33
CA GLY A 591 -3.64 -9.44 -43.05
C GLY A 591 -3.54 -10.12 -41.70
N ASP A 592 -2.49 -9.81 -40.94
CA ASP A 592 -2.30 -10.30 -39.57
C ASP A 592 -3.32 -9.66 -38.62
N TYR A 593 -3.83 -10.47 -37.68
CA TYR A 593 -4.93 -10.08 -36.78
C TYR A 593 -4.54 -9.01 -35.77
N ILE A 594 -3.97 -9.36 -34.62
CA ILE A 594 -3.62 -8.37 -33.59
C ILE A 594 -2.30 -8.70 -32.90
N ARG A 595 -1.63 -7.66 -32.43
CA ARG A 595 -0.60 -7.73 -31.38
C ARG A 595 -1.27 -7.48 -30.04
N VAL A 596 -0.93 -8.27 -29.04
CA VAL A 596 -1.40 -8.09 -27.67
C VAL A 596 -0.23 -7.76 -26.75
N ASP A 597 -0.48 -6.84 -25.84
CA ASP A 597 0.47 -6.49 -24.78
C ASP A 597 -0.21 -6.62 -23.40
N ARG A 598 0.63 -6.81 -22.37
CA ARG A 598 0.21 -6.83 -20.96
C ARG A 598 0.47 -5.46 -20.30
N GLY A 599 0.23 -4.37 -21.02
CA GLY A 599 0.43 -3.01 -20.52
C GLY A 599 -0.76 -2.48 -19.72
N GLY A 600 -0.73 -2.60 -18.39
CA GLY A 600 -1.65 -1.91 -17.47
C GLY A 600 -2.74 -2.76 -16.81
N GLN A 601 -3.25 -2.25 -15.68
CA GLN A 601 -4.36 -2.66 -14.77
C GLN A 601 -5.25 -3.89 -15.14
N GLY A 602 -4.68 -5.03 -15.51
CA GLY A 602 -5.35 -6.32 -15.61
C GLY A 602 -6.24 -6.60 -16.83
N SER A 603 -6.45 -5.64 -17.75
CA SER A 603 -7.39 -5.81 -18.89
C SER A 603 -6.75 -6.17 -20.24
N GLY A 604 -5.41 -6.13 -20.35
CA GLY A 604 -4.69 -6.36 -21.60
C GLY A 604 -4.96 -5.29 -22.69
N ALA A 605 -4.02 -5.08 -23.60
CA ALA A 605 -4.23 -4.22 -24.76
C ALA A 605 -4.09 -5.01 -26.07
N PHE A 606 -4.69 -4.49 -27.14
CA PHE A 606 -4.48 -4.98 -28.49
C PHE A 606 -4.37 -3.84 -29.50
N ASN A 607 -3.62 -4.08 -30.57
CA ASN A 607 -3.62 -3.23 -31.76
C ASN A 607 -3.51 -4.09 -33.02
N PRO A 608 -4.07 -3.63 -34.17
CA PRO A 608 -3.91 -4.31 -35.45
C PRO A 608 -2.44 -4.66 -35.74
N ALA A 609 -2.21 -5.89 -36.17
CA ALA A 609 -0.88 -6.35 -36.58
C ALA A 609 -0.55 -5.95 -38.03
N SER A 610 -1.57 -5.57 -38.81
CA SER A 610 -1.44 -4.98 -40.15
C SER A 610 -2.03 -3.57 -40.17
N ARG A 611 -1.82 -2.82 -41.26
CA ARG A 611 -2.30 -1.43 -41.42
C ARG A 611 -3.84 -1.37 -41.38
N PRO A 612 -4.45 -0.66 -40.41
CA PRO A 612 -5.89 -0.48 -40.36
C PRO A 612 -6.36 0.74 -41.16
N VAL A 613 -7.53 0.62 -41.78
CA VAL A 613 -8.35 1.75 -42.21
C VAL A 613 -9.23 2.14 -41.02
N GLN A 614 -9.03 3.35 -40.51
CA GLN A 614 -9.81 3.86 -39.36
C GLN A 614 -11.10 4.51 -39.84
N LEU A 615 -12.18 4.26 -39.11
CA LEU A 615 -13.48 4.90 -39.24
C LEU A 615 -13.69 5.87 -38.06
N SER A 616 -14.79 6.63 -38.10
CA SER A 616 -15.19 7.48 -36.96
C SER A 616 -15.30 6.65 -35.68
N GLN A 617 -14.85 7.22 -34.56
CA GLN A 617 -14.97 6.59 -33.24
C GLN A 617 -16.23 7.01 -32.49
N ASP A 618 -16.92 8.04 -32.97
CA ASP A 618 -18.14 8.60 -32.39
C ASP A 618 -19.29 7.60 -32.45
N LEU A 619 -20.44 7.93 -31.84
CA LEU A 619 -21.65 7.10 -31.91
C LEU A 619 -21.99 6.70 -33.35
N SER A 620 -22.27 5.40 -33.57
CA SER A 620 -22.72 4.88 -34.87
C SER A 620 -24.11 5.37 -35.21
N PHE A 621 -25.00 5.36 -34.22
CA PHE A 621 -26.41 5.70 -34.37
C PHE A 621 -26.77 6.87 -33.47
N TYR A 622 -27.61 7.78 -33.97
CA TYR A 622 -28.16 8.86 -33.16
C TYR A 622 -29.47 9.38 -33.72
N LYS A 623 -30.34 9.89 -32.84
CA LYS A 623 -31.59 10.53 -33.22
C LYS A 623 -31.35 12.02 -33.40
N LEU A 624 -31.16 12.45 -34.66
CA LEU A 624 -31.05 13.87 -34.99
C LEU A 624 -32.42 14.54 -34.96
N GLU A 625 -32.47 15.78 -34.48
CA GLU A 625 -33.70 16.60 -34.51
C GLU A 625 -34.08 16.95 -35.95
N ASN A 626 -33.09 17.19 -36.81
CA ASN A 626 -33.25 17.45 -38.24
C ASN A 626 -31.91 17.23 -38.99
N GLU A 627 -31.95 17.26 -40.33
CA GLU A 627 -30.82 17.01 -41.22
C GLU A 627 -29.64 18.00 -41.05
N LYS A 628 -29.89 19.18 -40.46
CA LYS A 628 -28.86 20.20 -40.21
C LYS A 628 -28.22 20.08 -38.83
N SER A 629 -28.76 19.24 -37.95
CA SER A 629 -28.27 19.08 -36.57
C SER A 629 -26.86 18.47 -36.57
N PRO A 630 -25.90 19.01 -35.80
CA PRO A 630 -24.54 18.48 -35.77
C PRO A 630 -24.53 17.06 -35.21
N TRP A 631 -23.61 16.22 -35.69
CA TRP A 631 -23.42 14.88 -35.13
C TRP A 631 -22.86 14.99 -33.69
N PRO A 632 -23.29 14.14 -32.74
CA PRO A 632 -22.75 14.14 -31.38
C PRO A 632 -21.33 13.54 -31.37
N MET A 633 -20.36 14.37 -31.70
CA MET A 633 -18.93 14.03 -31.69
C MET A 633 -18.47 13.69 -30.26
N ILE A 634 -17.49 12.79 -30.16
CA ILE A 634 -16.76 12.54 -28.93
C ILE A 634 -16.17 13.87 -28.45
N PRO A 635 -16.39 14.24 -27.18
CA PRO A 635 -15.76 15.43 -26.60
C PRO A 635 -14.24 15.32 -26.68
N LEU A 636 -13.61 16.28 -27.33
CA LEU A 636 -12.15 16.38 -27.34
C LEU A 636 -11.69 17.07 -26.06
N THR A 637 -10.81 16.42 -25.30
CA THR A 637 -10.03 17.09 -24.27
C THR A 637 -8.75 17.64 -24.91
N THR A 638 -8.53 18.94 -24.79
CA THR A 638 -7.27 19.57 -25.19
C THR A 638 -6.47 19.90 -23.94
N ARG A 639 -5.23 20.38 -24.12
CA ARG A 639 -4.43 20.83 -22.97
C ARG A 639 -5.05 22.06 -22.30
N GLU A 640 -5.72 22.90 -23.09
CA GLU A 640 -6.39 24.13 -22.68
C GLU A 640 -7.76 23.86 -22.04
N GLN A 641 -8.40 22.73 -22.39
CA GLN A 641 -9.65 22.25 -21.80
C GLN A 641 -9.49 20.77 -21.38
N PRO A 642 -8.80 20.52 -20.23
CA PRO A 642 -8.45 19.15 -19.81
C PRO A 642 -9.65 18.36 -19.26
N ILE A 643 -10.75 19.05 -18.95
CA ILE A 643 -12.00 18.46 -18.48
C ILE A 643 -12.88 18.20 -19.69
N SER A 644 -13.28 16.94 -19.88
CA SER A 644 -14.26 16.60 -20.93
C SER A 644 -15.53 17.43 -20.71
N PRO A 645 -16.00 18.19 -21.71
CA PRO A 645 -17.22 18.99 -21.58
C PRO A 645 -18.49 18.13 -21.49
N ASP A 646 -18.40 16.83 -21.79
CA ASP A 646 -19.48 15.85 -21.59
C ASP A 646 -18.87 14.55 -20.99
N PRO A 647 -18.59 14.51 -19.69
CA PRO A 647 -17.87 13.41 -19.04
C PRO A 647 -18.69 12.11 -18.97
N LEU A 648 -19.99 12.18 -19.24
CA LEU A 648 -20.87 11.02 -19.34
C LEU A 648 -21.21 10.67 -20.80
N TYR A 649 -20.46 11.18 -21.79
CA TYR A 649 -20.58 10.68 -23.15
C TYR A 649 -20.20 9.19 -23.21
N PRO A 650 -20.93 8.34 -23.97
CA PRO A 650 -22.17 8.61 -24.69
C PRO A 650 -23.45 8.26 -23.89
N LYS A 651 -23.35 7.96 -22.59
CA LYS A 651 -24.51 7.71 -21.72
C LYS A 651 -25.52 8.87 -21.74
N ASN A 652 -25.04 10.12 -21.75
CA ASN A 652 -25.89 11.32 -21.89
C ASN A 652 -26.60 11.42 -23.26
N ARG A 653 -26.23 10.57 -24.22
CA ARG A 653 -26.82 10.47 -25.56
C ARG A 653 -27.71 9.23 -25.70
N GLY A 654 -28.11 8.64 -24.57
CA GLY A 654 -29.02 7.48 -24.52
C GLY A 654 -28.32 6.13 -24.74
N TYR A 655 -27.03 6.10 -25.05
CA TYR A 655 -26.32 4.86 -25.38
C TYR A 655 -26.06 3.99 -24.16
N GLN A 656 -26.34 2.69 -24.30
CA GLN A 656 -25.93 1.67 -23.35
C GLN A 656 -25.56 0.36 -24.05
N PHE A 657 -24.32 -0.07 -23.86
CA PHE A 657 -23.88 -1.41 -24.26
C PHE A 657 -24.48 -2.50 -23.35
N LYS A 658 -24.99 -3.58 -23.96
CA LYS A 658 -25.64 -4.71 -23.27
C LYS A 658 -24.80 -5.99 -23.29
N GLY A 659 -23.72 -6.01 -24.05
CA GLY A 659 -22.85 -7.19 -24.22
C GLY A 659 -22.85 -7.68 -25.66
N TYR A 660 -22.47 -8.94 -25.85
CA TYR A 660 -22.57 -9.63 -27.13
C TYR A 660 -22.78 -11.13 -26.91
N GLU A 661 -23.39 -11.75 -27.90
CA GLU A 661 -23.59 -13.20 -27.97
C GLU A 661 -22.76 -13.76 -29.13
N LEU A 662 -22.18 -14.94 -28.95
CA LEU A 662 -21.43 -15.64 -29.99
C LEU A 662 -22.32 -16.72 -30.61
N ASP A 663 -22.28 -16.85 -31.93
CA ASP A 663 -22.92 -17.97 -32.62
C ASP A 663 -22.02 -19.23 -32.64
N ASP A 664 -22.48 -20.26 -33.34
CA ASP A 664 -21.76 -21.53 -33.52
C ASP A 664 -20.41 -21.40 -34.27
N LYS A 665 -20.16 -20.24 -34.89
CA LYS A 665 -18.91 -19.90 -35.60
C LYS A 665 -18.09 -18.84 -34.86
N ASP A 666 -18.42 -18.59 -33.59
CA ASP A 666 -17.82 -17.57 -32.73
C ASP A 666 -17.94 -16.14 -33.29
N ILE A 667 -18.91 -15.87 -34.17
CA ILE A 667 -19.16 -14.53 -34.70
C ILE A 667 -20.01 -13.75 -33.69
N PRO A 668 -19.52 -12.60 -33.18
CA PRO A 668 -20.26 -11.82 -32.21
C PRO A 668 -21.43 -11.06 -32.84
N THR A 669 -22.57 -11.10 -32.16
CA THR A 669 -23.66 -10.15 -32.31
C THR A 669 -23.62 -9.18 -31.14
N PHE A 670 -23.25 -7.92 -31.39
CA PHE A 670 -23.19 -6.88 -30.36
C PHE A 670 -24.58 -6.36 -30.04
N LEU A 671 -24.90 -6.27 -28.76
CA LEU A 671 -26.18 -5.82 -28.25
C LEU A 671 -25.99 -4.48 -27.55
N TYR A 672 -26.74 -3.47 -27.98
CA TYR A 672 -26.76 -2.17 -27.33
C TYR A 672 -28.12 -1.49 -27.53
N ARG A 673 -28.36 -0.42 -26.79
CA ARG A 673 -29.57 0.40 -26.96
C ARG A 673 -29.25 1.88 -27.00
N ILE A 674 -30.13 2.62 -27.66
CA ILE A 674 -30.19 4.09 -27.60
C ILE A 674 -31.59 4.43 -27.08
N ASP A 675 -31.66 4.96 -25.87
CA ASP A 675 -32.91 5.16 -25.14
C ASP A 675 -33.71 3.85 -25.01
N GLN A 676 -34.83 3.73 -25.73
CA GLN A 676 -35.69 2.54 -25.77
C GLN A 676 -35.51 1.69 -27.04
N LEU A 677 -34.69 2.15 -28.00
CA LEU A 677 -34.40 1.41 -29.22
C LEU A 677 -33.32 0.36 -28.95
N GLU A 678 -33.65 -0.92 -29.08
CA GLU A 678 -32.66 -2.00 -28.99
C GLU A 678 -32.07 -2.30 -30.37
N ILE A 679 -30.74 -2.51 -30.40
CA ILE A 679 -29.97 -2.74 -31.62
C ILE A 679 -29.12 -3.99 -31.42
N ALA A 680 -29.30 -4.96 -32.31
CA ALA A 680 -28.38 -6.07 -32.48
C ALA A 680 -27.57 -5.86 -33.77
N ASP A 681 -26.25 -5.88 -33.65
CA ASP A 681 -25.29 -5.53 -34.70
C ASP A 681 -24.33 -6.69 -34.93
N ARG A 682 -24.45 -7.32 -36.10
CA ARG A 682 -23.66 -8.48 -36.47
C ARG A 682 -22.89 -8.18 -37.75
N SER A 683 -21.58 -8.35 -37.71
CA SER A 683 -20.71 -8.20 -38.87
C SER A 683 -20.05 -9.52 -39.23
N GLN A 684 -20.09 -9.91 -40.50
CA GLN A 684 -19.51 -11.15 -41.00
C GLN A 684 -18.79 -10.92 -42.33
N VAL A 685 -17.79 -11.76 -42.61
CA VAL A 685 -17.08 -11.72 -43.89
C VAL A 685 -17.86 -12.48 -44.95
N VAL A 686 -18.02 -11.86 -46.13
CA VAL A 686 -18.62 -12.47 -47.31
C VAL A 686 -17.60 -12.46 -48.43
N THR A 687 -17.28 -13.64 -48.96
CA THR A 687 -16.33 -13.81 -50.06
C THR A 687 -17.06 -13.81 -51.39
N GLY A 688 -16.91 -12.73 -52.16
CA GLY A 688 -17.41 -12.64 -53.55
C GLY A 688 -16.37 -13.07 -54.58
N LYS A 689 -16.77 -13.19 -55.85
CA LYS A 689 -15.88 -13.55 -56.98
C LYS A 689 -14.71 -12.59 -57.21
N GLN A 690 -14.77 -11.35 -56.71
CA GLN A 690 -13.78 -10.29 -56.98
C GLN A 690 -13.17 -9.64 -55.72
N ALA A 691 -13.83 -9.71 -54.55
CA ALA A 691 -13.34 -9.09 -53.31
C ALA A 691 -13.93 -9.75 -52.06
N THR A 692 -13.15 -9.74 -50.98
CA THR A 692 -13.60 -10.08 -49.62
C THR A 692 -14.23 -8.84 -49.00
N LYS A 693 -15.49 -8.93 -48.58
CA LYS A 693 -16.26 -7.80 -48.04
C LYS A 693 -16.71 -8.09 -46.61
N LEU A 694 -16.93 -7.04 -45.82
CA LEU A 694 -17.57 -7.16 -44.51
C LEU A 694 -19.03 -6.74 -44.64
N GLU A 695 -19.95 -7.70 -44.50
CA GLU A 695 -21.38 -7.43 -44.41
C GLU A 695 -21.75 -7.15 -42.95
N ARG A 696 -22.37 -6.00 -42.69
CA ARG A 696 -22.86 -5.61 -41.37
C ARG A 696 -24.38 -5.54 -41.40
N GLN A 697 -25.01 -6.28 -40.51
CA GLN A 697 -26.46 -6.43 -40.39
C GLN A 697 -26.92 -5.85 -39.05
N PHE A 698 -27.99 -5.07 -39.10
CA PHE A 698 -28.62 -4.44 -37.94
C PHE A 698 -30.05 -4.96 -37.79
N ILE A 699 -30.39 -5.38 -36.57
CA ILE A 699 -31.76 -5.69 -36.17
C ILE A 699 -32.17 -4.69 -35.10
N PHE A 700 -33.17 -3.88 -35.44
CA PHE A 700 -33.75 -2.87 -34.57
C PHE A 700 -35.03 -3.41 -33.96
N LYS A 701 -35.20 -3.30 -32.64
CA LYS A 701 -36.49 -3.45 -31.97
C LYS A 701 -36.94 -2.09 -31.46
N SER A 702 -37.93 -1.52 -32.13
CA SER A 702 -38.43 -0.17 -31.85
C SER A 702 -39.79 -0.23 -31.16
N PRO A 703 -40.00 0.50 -30.05
CA PRO A 703 -41.29 0.53 -29.35
C PRO A 703 -42.35 1.36 -30.08
N ASN A 704 -41.96 2.18 -31.06
CA ASN A 704 -42.85 3.04 -31.84
C ASN A 704 -42.22 3.33 -33.21
N HIS A 705 -43.00 3.95 -34.10
CA HIS A 705 -42.46 4.47 -35.36
C HIS A 705 -41.50 5.64 -35.07
N GLN A 706 -40.25 5.52 -35.50
CA GLN A 706 -39.23 6.57 -35.31
C GLN A 706 -38.11 6.48 -36.35
N THR A 707 -37.40 7.59 -36.52
CA THR A 707 -36.23 7.68 -37.39
C THR A 707 -34.94 7.61 -36.57
N ILE A 708 -33.97 6.81 -37.01
CA ILE A 708 -32.60 6.80 -36.49
C ILE A 708 -31.62 7.08 -37.63
N TRP A 709 -30.58 7.86 -37.35
CA TRP A 709 -29.52 8.14 -38.30
C TRP A 709 -28.30 7.27 -38.02
N PHE A 710 -27.63 6.83 -39.07
CA PHE A 710 -26.38 6.08 -39.00
C PHE A 710 -25.25 6.84 -39.70
N ARG A 711 -24.14 7.09 -39.00
CA ARG A 711 -22.96 7.73 -39.58
C ARG A 711 -22.05 6.69 -40.20
N ALA A 712 -22.15 6.56 -41.51
CA ALA A 712 -21.59 5.44 -42.25
C ALA A 712 -20.14 5.65 -42.70
N LEU A 713 -19.78 6.88 -43.09
CA LEU A 713 -18.45 7.18 -43.60
C LEU A 713 -18.07 8.64 -43.34
N THR A 714 -16.78 8.91 -43.14
CA THR A 714 -16.22 10.26 -43.00
C THR A 714 -14.97 10.41 -43.88
N GLY A 715 -14.62 11.66 -44.22
CA GLY A 715 -13.47 11.98 -45.05
C GLY A 715 -13.86 12.60 -46.39
N VAL A 716 -13.02 12.45 -47.42
CA VAL A 716 -13.35 12.91 -48.78
C VAL A 716 -14.25 11.86 -49.42
N ILE A 717 -15.56 12.11 -49.44
CA ILE A 717 -16.56 11.13 -49.88
C ILE A 717 -16.90 11.35 -51.35
N GLU A 718 -16.77 10.27 -52.14
CA GLU A 718 -17.17 10.22 -53.54
C GLU A 718 -18.35 9.27 -53.71
N LYS A 719 -19.40 9.72 -54.41
CA LYS A 719 -20.54 8.88 -54.79
C LYS A 719 -20.19 8.15 -56.09
N GLU A 720 -20.09 6.82 -56.05
CA GLU A 720 -19.79 6.00 -57.22
C GLU A 720 -21.06 5.56 -57.97
N SER A 721 -22.15 5.32 -57.25
CA SER A 721 -23.46 5.00 -57.82
C SER A 721 -24.58 5.45 -56.88
N GLN A 722 -25.85 5.14 -57.19
CA GLN A 722 -26.96 5.45 -56.29
C GLN A 722 -26.80 4.80 -54.90
N ASP A 723 -26.23 3.60 -54.86
CA ASP A 723 -26.13 2.75 -53.67
C ASP A 723 -24.68 2.56 -53.19
N SER A 724 -23.68 3.24 -53.79
CA SER A 724 -22.25 3.04 -53.49
C SER A 724 -21.51 4.36 -53.29
N PHE A 725 -20.73 4.42 -52.20
CA PHE A 725 -19.89 5.56 -51.82
C PHE A 725 -18.50 5.08 -51.40
N LYS A 726 -17.47 5.94 -51.51
CA LYS A 726 -16.11 5.62 -51.05
C LYS A 726 -15.38 6.82 -50.46
N ASN A 727 -14.31 6.57 -49.70
CA ASN A 727 -13.39 7.60 -49.18
C ASN A 727 -11.90 7.26 -49.43
N GLY A 728 -11.56 6.81 -50.64
CA GLY A 728 -10.18 6.52 -51.05
C GLY A 728 -9.54 5.25 -50.45
N GLU A 729 -9.97 4.81 -49.27
CA GLU A 729 -9.48 3.60 -48.59
C GLU A 729 -10.57 2.53 -48.40
N ILE A 730 -11.83 2.93 -48.22
CA ILE A 730 -12.96 2.02 -48.08
C ILE A 730 -14.11 2.42 -49.00
N ARG A 731 -14.82 1.42 -49.53
CA ARG A 731 -16.10 1.54 -50.23
C ARG A 731 -17.21 0.98 -49.34
N ILE A 732 -18.35 1.67 -49.32
CA ILE A 732 -19.57 1.21 -48.68
C ILE A 732 -20.68 1.06 -49.73
N VAL A 733 -21.42 -0.06 -49.64
CA VAL A 733 -22.60 -0.34 -50.45
C VAL A 733 -23.82 -0.42 -49.53
N ILE A 734 -24.88 0.32 -49.88
CA ILE A 734 -26.06 0.55 -49.05
C ILE A 734 -27.32 0.27 -49.87
N PRO A 735 -28.09 -0.79 -49.56
CA PRO A 735 -29.33 -1.09 -50.27
C PRO A 735 -30.49 -0.22 -49.77
N ASN A 736 -31.18 0.48 -50.68
CA ASN A 736 -32.49 1.12 -50.47
C ASN A 736 -32.59 1.94 -49.17
N CYS A 737 -31.81 3.02 -49.07
CA CYS A 737 -31.84 3.95 -47.93
C CYS A 737 -31.65 5.40 -48.40
N GLU A 738 -32.35 6.33 -47.75
CA GLU A 738 -32.15 7.76 -47.94
C GLU A 738 -30.78 8.17 -47.37
N THR A 739 -29.98 8.88 -48.19
CA THR A 739 -28.59 9.23 -47.88
C THR A 739 -28.40 10.73 -47.87
N LEU A 740 -27.59 11.22 -46.93
CA LEU A 740 -27.22 12.63 -46.80
C LEU A 740 -25.70 12.74 -46.71
N VAL A 741 -25.09 13.46 -47.66
CA VAL A 741 -23.67 13.83 -47.61
C VAL A 741 -23.57 15.31 -47.27
N ARG A 742 -22.87 15.64 -46.18
CA ARG A 742 -22.67 17.04 -45.77
C ARG A 742 -21.23 17.33 -45.38
N SER A 743 -20.80 18.57 -45.62
CA SER A 743 -19.46 19.05 -45.28
C SER A 743 -19.32 19.34 -43.79
N LEU A 744 -18.19 18.95 -43.20
CA LEU A 744 -17.84 19.23 -41.82
C LEU A 744 -17.12 20.59 -41.72
N GLN A 745 -17.42 21.37 -40.69
CA GLN A 745 -16.75 22.65 -40.42
C GLN A 745 -15.35 22.42 -39.82
N THR A 746 -14.39 22.00 -40.64
CA THR A 746 -12.96 21.91 -40.28
C THR A 746 -12.08 22.40 -41.44
N PRO A 747 -10.78 22.69 -41.24
CA PRO A 747 -9.92 23.30 -42.27
C PRO A 747 -9.65 22.41 -43.50
N ALA A 748 -10.04 21.14 -43.46
CA ALA A 748 -9.88 20.18 -44.54
C ALA A 748 -11.24 19.92 -45.21
N LYS A 749 -11.26 19.64 -46.53
CA LYS A 749 -12.45 19.29 -47.33
C LYS A 749 -13.06 17.94 -46.93
N THR A 750 -13.44 17.78 -45.67
CA THR A 750 -13.99 16.55 -45.11
C THR A 750 -15.52 16.62 -45.07
N SER A 751 -16.15 15.51 -45.42
CA SER A 751 -17.60 15.32 -45.36
C SER A 751 -17.95 14.11 -44.51
N GLU A 752 -19.23 13.99 -44.17
CA GLU A 752 -19.80 12.78 -43.57
C GLU A 752 -20.98 12.26 -44.40
N LEU A 753 -21.12 10.94 -44.46
CA LEU A 753 -22.23 10.22 -45.06
C LEU A 753 -23.14 9.72 -43.95
N LEU A 754 -24.36 10.23 -43.92
CA LEU A 754 -25.41 9.82 -42.98
C LEU A 754 -26.48 9.02 -43.73
N LEU A 755 -26.92 7.91 -43.12
CA LEU A 755 -28.01 7.07 -43.62
C LEU A 755 -29.21 7.24 -42.71
N LYS A 756 -30.38 7.45 -43.30
CA LYS A 756 -31.64 7.62 -42.55
C LYS A 756 -32.42 6.32 -42.55
N PHE A 757 -32.64 5.75 -41.37
CA PHE A 757 -33.44 4.55 -41.21
C PHE A 757 -34.78 4.90 -40.56
N GLU A 758 -35.84 4.78 -41.35
CA GLU A 758 -37.21 4.75 -40.83
C GLU A 758 -37.49 3.37 -40.22
N LEU A 759 -37.86 3.36 -38.93
CA LEU A 759 -38.13 2.16 -38.16
C LEU A 759 -39.63 2.10 -37.86
N SER A 760 -40.28 1.01 -38.25
CA SER A 760 -41.64 0.71 -37.80
C SER A 760 -41.63 0.23 -36.34
N GLU A 761 -42.77 0.33 -35.67
CA GLU A 761 -42.98 -0.38 -34.41
C GLU A 761 -42.73 -1.89 -34.61
N GLY A 762 -42.03 -2.52 -33.68
CA GLY A 762 -41.60 -3.92 -33.79
C GLY A 762 -40.17 -4.06 -34.34
N THR A 763 -39.94 -5.07 -35.20
CA THR A 763 -38.59 -5.43 -35.66
C THR A 763 -38.30 -4.96 -37.08
N THR A 764 -37.24 -4.17 -37.26
CA THR A 764 -36.75 -3.72 -38.58
C THR A 764 -35.34 -4.28 -38.82
N LYS A 765 -35.06 -4.77 -40.03
CA LYS A 765 -33.73 -5.26 -40.43
C LYS A 765 -33.10 -4.36 -41.50
N LYS A 766 -31.82 -4.03 -41.35
CA LYS A 766 -31.03 -3.27 -42.34
C LYS A 766 -29.67 -3.93 -42.52
N SER A 767 -29.06 -3.79 -43.70
CA SER A 767 -27.73 -4.29 -43.98
C SER A 767 -26.92 -3.29 -44.79
N ILE A 768 -25.61 -3.30 -44.62
CA ILE A 768 -24.63 -2.53 -45.40
C ILE A 768 -23.40 -3.40 -45.63
N THR A 769 -22.61 -3.07 -46.65
CA THR A 769 -21.37 -3.80 -46.96
C THR A 769 -20.19 -2.85 -47.05
N TYR A 770 -19.10 -3.20 -46.38
CA TYR A 770 -17.80 -2.52 -46.48
C TYR A 770 -16.81 -3.33 -47.32
N GLU A 771 -16.04 -2.65 -48.15
CA GLU A 771 -14.98 -3.22 -49.00
C GLU A 771 -13.72 -2.36 -48.86
N LEU A 772 -12.61 -2.97 -48.44
CA LEU A 772 -11.30 -2.29 -48.42
C LEU A 772 -10.76 -2.16 -49.85
N LEU A 773 -10.34 -0.95 -50.23
CA LEU A 773 -9.81 -0.65 -51.56
C LEU A 773 -8.29 -0.75 -51.65
N LYS A 774 -7.59 -0.83 -50.51
CA LYS A 774 -6.12 -0.86 -50.41
C LYS A 774 -5.64 -1.81 -49.32
#